data_AF-A0A1G7Q2Z3-F1
#
_entry.id   AF-A0A1G7Q2Z3-F1
#
_cell.length_a   1.000
_cell.length_b   1.000
_cell.length_c   1.000
_cell.angle_alpha   90.00
_cell.angle_beta   90.00
_cell.angle_gamma   90.00
#
_symmetry.space_group_name_H-M   'P 1'
#
loop_
_entity.id
_entity.type
_entity.pdbx_description
1 polymer ?
#
loop_
_entity_poly.entity_id
_entity_poly.type
_entity_poly.pdbx_seq_one_letter_code
_entity_poly.pdbx_strand_id
1 'polypeptide(L)'
;MSDSLFGLGNLITDSGRARFSGPSTGIPTQDLVDSLVEPQQQRIDRIETQVEDNNFKIDALENLRSRFEELRSAAGRLNGRRTIAGSNSAFAEKALGNATTSRFDNQQPSEAADIIGAQLTNQAQVRDHQIEVLQRAEAEQLGSSIFSRADEALADGDDAEVSDGSFNGAFTIGTQTLTSTSVGDPTDTLANQNLASGTLDLTVNGTTRSFDTSTASLNDVAADIDGNVANVSAQVNGDNQLELSSDNGDPITLSDGGSEFLENTDLQGASTISTADSDSLNDVRDKINSADAGVTASVVNISDTEKQLVLAAEDTGTDNRIALADTTNNPLEDLGVLDGSGNKQSVIQDAQNARFTADNVKEQTTAQSERVNDTSQSLLNLGLVEENSNFTLSVTNNDGTTDIEVPDGSGSIDVDATSLEDLATAINDQTPASITAGTVDTNGDGQNDSLEVNSSNGSLSFSDGGSTFLENTNLDDEIFERQSNTVDDVFQGVTLNIRQAEDGTTVNLPVERDLAAAREDIQSFVDAFNSVQRFVNAQRQEVQLEGQSEDTVGALADERVLDSIQQRLNQISSGVGRNVDGEFSTLRSIGIQELQDDEIADPLNRGTLTVRDSLDENDPAVLLDTALSQNFEDVRNLFQFDFRTSNPSAQLLNFTGNTGAVENFDLNVSTDGNGTITDADLNGDASLVEIASDNSVRVTDGEAQGLSVFFNEPNVTNETINFDTGVGIGAQTFFTAQNAASERDSGLIQSTIDSLESQNENRNERLDRLERQLDDRRETLIQRFSELEGNIAQLGQQQQILQARLGGGN
;
A
#
# COMPACT_ATOMS: atom_id res chain seq x y z
N MET A 1 -71.72 -22.93 30.58
CA MET A 1 -72.99 -22.91 31.33
C MET A 1 -74.02 -22.20 30.46
N SER A 2 -75.17 -22.87 30.25
CA SER A 2 -76.50 -22.35 29.85
C SER A 2 -76.53 -21.06 29.00
N ASP A 3 -76.79 -21.10 27.69
CA ASP A 3 -78.06 -21.42 27.00
C ASP A 3 -79.07 -20.25 26.94
N SER A 4 -79.72 -20.18 25.77
CA SER A 4 -80.90 -19.40 25.38
C SER A 4 -80.67 -17.94 24.96
N LEU A 5 -81.17 -17.39 23.85
CA LEU A 5 -82.04 -17.79 22.72
C LEU A 5 -81.80 -16.67 21.67
N PHE A 6 -81.55 -16.92 20.38
CA PHE A 6 -82.53 -17.13 19.31
C PHE A 6 -81.75 -17.52 18.05
N GLY A 7 -82.13 -18.63 17.41
CA GLY A 7 -81.43 -19.17 16.24
C GLY A 7 -81.87 -18.59 14.90
N LEU A 8 -80.89 -18.48 13.98
CA LEU A 8 -81.00 -18.70 12.53
C LEU A 8 -79.63 -19.21 12.03
N GLY A 9 -79.62 -20.39 11.38
CA GLY A 9 -78.49 -20.90 10.57
C GLY A 9 -78.31 -20.08 9.28
N ASN A 10 -77.25 -20.18 8.47
CA ASN A 10 -76.20 -21.18 8.27
C ASN A 10 -74.89 -20.45 7.90
N LEU A 11 -73.77 -20.81 8.52
CA LEU A 11 -72.42 -20.48 8.05
C LEU A 11 -71.83 -21.78 7.49
N ILE A 12 -71.51 -21.83 6.19
CA ILE A 12 -70.74 -22.96 5.63
C ILE A 12 -69.33 -22.46 5.35
N THR A 13 -68.34 -23.06 6.00
CA THR A 13 -66.91 -22.83 5.75
C THR A 13 -66.41 -23.87 4.77
N ASP A 14 -65.84 -23.42 3.65
CA ASP A 14 -64.96 -24.22 2.80
C ASP A 14 -63.73 -23.36 2.46
N SER A 15 -62.54 -23.89 2.71
CA SER A 15 -61.25 -23.26 2.38
C SER A 15 -60.97 -21.88 3.00
N GLY A 16 -61.27 -21.68 4.28
CA GLY A 16 -60.79 -20.51 5.05
C GLY A 16 -61.47 -19.16 4.77
N ARG A 17 -62.44 -19.09 3.86
CA ARG A 17 -63.30 -17.90 3.65
C ARG A 17 -64.72 -18.15 4.17
N ALA A 18 -65.22 -17.25 5.01
CA ALA A 18 -66.59 -17.30 5.52
C ALA A 18 -67.58 -17.00 4.38
N ARG A 19 -68.36 -17.99 3.94
CA ARG A 19 -69.43 -17.79 2.96
C ARG A 19 -70.75 -17.50 3.68
N PHE A 20 -71.33 -16.32 3.45
CA PHE A 20 -72.74 -16.06 3.75
C PHE A 20 -73.58 -16.69 2.63
N SER A 21 -74.04 -17.92 2.84
CA SER A 21 -75.12 -18.47 2.00
C SER A 21 -76.43 -17.86 2.51
N GLY A 22 -77.01 -16.95 1.72
CA GLY A 22 -78.17 -16.16 2.11
C GLY A 22 -79.36 -17.02 2.58
N PRO A 23 -79.94 -16.75 3.76
CA PRO A 23 -81.18 -17.40 4.17
C PRO A 23 -82.38 -16.66 3.55
N SER A 24 -82.92 -17.18 2.44
CA SER A 24 -84.38 -17.31 2.15
C SER A 24 -84.78 -17.23 0.67
N THR A 25 -83.91 -16.80 -0.27
CA THR A 25 -84.32 -16.55 -1.67
C THR A 25 -83.70 -17.48 -2.73
N GLY A 26 -82.61 -18.20 -2.42
CA GLY A 26 -81.95 -19.14 -3.34
C GLY A 26 -81.16 -18.49 -4.50
N ILE A 27 -80.90 -17.18 -4.44
CA ILE A 27 -80.09 -16.47 -5.44
C ILE A 27 -78.62 -16.51 -5.00
N PRO A 28 -77.67 -16.96 -5.85
CA PRO A 28 -76.25 -16.91 -5.55
C PRO A 28 -75.71 -15.49 -5.77
N THR A 29 -76.00 -14.59 -4.82
CA THR A 29 -75.67 -13.16 -4.91
C THR A 29 -74.17 -12.91 -4.93
N GLN A 30 -73.37 -13.73 -4.23
CA GLN A 30 -71.91 -13.63 -4.24
C GLN A 30 -71.31 -13.93 -5.63
N ASP A 31 -71.74 -15.00 -6.29
CA ASP A 31 -71.26 -15.37 -7.63
C ASP A 31 -71.62 -14.29 -8.68
N LEU A 32 -72.76 -13.63 -8.49
CA LEU A 32 -73.20 -12.49 -9.31
C LEU A 32 -72.32 -11.26 -9.09
N VAL A 33 -71.98 -10.93 -7.83
CA VAL A 33 -71.05 -9.86 -7.49
C VAL A 33 -69.68 -10.13 -8.11
N ASP A 34 -69.16 -11.35 -7.95
CA ASP A 34 -67.85 -11.74 -8.47
C ASP A 34 -67.80 -11.65 -10.01
N SER A 35 -68.82 -12.13 -10.73
CA SER A 35 -68.85 -11.99 -12.21
C SER A 35 -68.98 -10.53 -12.69
N LEU A 36 -69.59 -9.65 -11.86
CA LEU A 36 -69.76 -8.23 -12.21
C LEU A 36 -68.50 -7.40 -12.01
N VAL A 37 -67.56 -7.89 -11.20
CA VAL A 37 -66.28 -7.23 -10.91
C VAL A 37 -65.09 -7.88 -11.64
N GLU A 38 -65.30 -9.09 -12.19
CA GLU A 38 -64.31 -9.87 -12.95
C GLU A 38 -63.59 -9.07 -14.06
N PRO A 39 -64.25 -8.23 -14.89
CA PRO A 39 -63.55 -7.45 -15.92
C PRO A 39 -62.58 -6.40 -15.35
N GLN A 40 -62.85 -5.90 -14.14
CA GLN A 40 -61.95 -4.96 -13.45
C GLN A 40 -60.77 -5.71 -12.83
N GLN A 41 -61.00 -6.91 -12.28
CA GLN A 41 -59.92 -7.81 -11.80
C GLN A 41 -58.96 -8.18 -12.93
N GLN A 42 -59.46 -8.65 -14.08
CA GLN A 42 -58.63 -8.96 -15.24
C GLN A 42 -57.78 -7.77 -15.75
N ARG A 43 -58.22 -6.54 -15.48
CA ARG A 43 -57.46 -5.33 -15.82
C ARG A 43 -56.40 -5.00 -14.78
N ILE A 44 -56.65 -5.28 -13.50
CA ILE A 44 -55.68 -5.19 -12.41
C ILE A 44 -54.59 -6.25 -12.65
N ASP A 45 -54.97 -7.53 -12.80
CA ASP A 45 -54.05 -8.64 -13.05
C ASP A 45 -53.10 -8.34 -14.24
N ARG A 46 -53.64 -7.78 -15.33
CA ARG A 46 -52.80 -7.40 -16.49
C ARG A 46 -51.77 -6.33 -16.16
N ILE A 47 -52.12 -5.34 -15.34
CA ILE A 47 -51.20 -4.28 -14.95
C ILE A 47 -50.19 -4.82 -13.94
N GLU A 48 -50.60 -5.69 -13.02
CA GLU A 48 -49.69 -6.40 -12.10
C GLU A 48 -48.66 -7.21 -12.88
N THR A 49 -49.08 -8.03 -13.86
CA THR A 49 -48.15 -8.77 -14.73
C THR A 49 -47.20 -7.82 -15.47
N GLN A 50 -47.68 -6.67 -15.94
CA GLN A 50 -46.80 -5.68 -16.58
C GLN A 50 -45.79 -5.04 -15.62
N VAL A 51 -46.10 -4.94 -14.33
CA VAL A 51 -45.18 -4.45 -13.30
C VAL A 51 -44.15 -5.53 -12.99
N GLU A 52 -44.58 -6.78 -12.84
CA GLU A 52 -43.69 -7.94 -12.65
C GLU A 52 -42.73 -8.11 -13.83
N ASP A 53 -43.21 -8.10 -15.08
CA ASP A 53 -42.39 -8.16 -16.29
C ASP A 53 -41.33 -7.05 -16.31
N ASN A 54 -41.70 -5.83 -15.90
CA ASN A 54 -40.75 -4.72 -15.81
C ASN A 54 -39.73 -4.93 -14.68
N ASN A 55 -40.11 -5.50 -13.54
CA ASN A 55 -39.18 -5.81 -12.45
C ASN A 55 -38.16 -6.86 -12.91
N PHE A 56 -38.59 -7.93 -13.60
CA PHE A 56 -37.66 -8.91 -14.15
C PHE A 56 -36.68 -8.31 -15.17
N LYS A 57 -37.12 -7.31 -15.95
CA LYS A 57 -36.23 -6.54 -16.83
C LYS A 57 -35.24 -5.68 -16.06
N ILE A 58 -35.68 -5.02 -14.99
CA ILE A 58 -34.80 -4.22 -14.12
C ILE A 58 -33.73 -5.13 -13.52
N ASP A 59 -34.11 -6.27 -12.93
CA ASP A 59 -33.18 -7.25 -12.35
C ASP A 59 -32.14 -7.74 -13.39
N ALA A 60 -32.59 -8.02 -14.61
CA ALA A 60 -31.70 -8.43 -15.71
C ALA A 60 -30.75 -7.30 -16.14
N LEU A 61 -31.20 -6.04 -16.14
CA LEU A 61 -30.37 -4.88 -16.44
C LEU A 61 -29.35 -4.60 -15.33
N GLU A 62 -29.71 -4.80 -14.07
CA GLU A 62 -28.78 -4.70 -12.94
C GLU A 62 -27.69 -5.76 -13.02
N ASN A 63 -28.03 -7.00 -13.39
CA ASN A 63 -27.04 -8.05 -13.64
C ASN A 63 -26.08 -7.67 -14.78
N LEU A 64 -26.62 -7.09 -15.85
CA LEU A 64 -25.82 -6.61 -16.98
C LEU A 64 -24.91 -5.43 -16.59
N ARG A 65 -25.41 -4.51 -15.75
CA ARG A 65 -24.62 -3.40 -15.20
C ARG A 65 -23.42 -3.92 -14.41
N SER A 66 -23.66 -4.86 -13.48
CA SER A 66 -22.62 -5.49 -12.68
C SER A 66 -21.54 -6.16 -13.54
N ARG A 67 -21.90 -6.88 -14.60
CA ARG A 67 -20.92 -7.47 -15.54
C ARG A 67 -20.13 -6.41 -16.31
N PHE A 68 -20.73 -5.27 -16.64
CA PHE A 68 -19.99 -4.15 -17.22
C PHE A 68 -19.06 -3.46 -16.22
N GLU A 69 -19.39 -3.46 -14.92
CA GLU A 69 -18.49 -3.00 -13.86
C GLU A 69 -17.28 -3.93 -13.71
N GLU A 70 -17.49 -5.25 -13.80
CA GLU A 70 -16.41 -6.24 -13.87
C GLU A 70 -15.51 -6.00 -15.09
N LEU A 71 -16.09 -5.84 -16.29
CA LEU A 71 -15.35 -5.52 -17.50
C LEU A 71 -14.59 -4.19 -17.40
N ARG A 72 -15.23 -3.17 -16.81
CA ARG A 72 -14.56 -1.88 -16.53
C ARG A 72 -13.37 -2.09 -15.61
N SER A 73 -13.50 -2.91 -14.57
CA SER A 73 -12.45 -3.14 -13.58
C SER A 73 -11.27 -3.90 -14.21
N ALA A 74 -11.54 -4.97 -14.97
CA ALA A 74 -10.52 -5.73 -15.69
C ALA A 74 -9.80 -4.87 -16.75
N ALA A 75 -10.55 -4.11 -17.56
CA ALA A 75 -9.95 -3.16 -18.50
C ALA A 75 -9.19 -2.02 -17.80
N GLY A 76 -9.60 -1.66 -16.57
CA GLY A 76 -8.93 -0.68 -15.72
C GLY A 76 -7.52 -1.10 -15.33
N ARG A 77 -7.29 -2.39 -15.07
CA ARG A 77 -5.95 -2.93 -14.77
C ARG A 77 -5.02 -2.90 -15.98
N LEU A 78 -5.58 -2.85 -17.18
CA LEU A 78 -4.85 -2.81 -18.44
C LEU A 78 -4.74 -1.41 -19.07
N ASN A 79 -5.38 -0.37 -18.51
CA ASN A 79 -5.49 0.94 -19.16
C ASN A 79 -4.35 1.92 -18.83
N GLY A 80 -3.45 1.59 -17.90
CA GLY A 80 -2.29 2.40 -17.56
C GLY A 80 -2.57 3.61 -16.65
N ARG A 81 -3.78 3.76 -16.09
CA ARG A 81 -4.05 4.79 -15.07
C ARG A 81 -3.22 4.53 -13.83
N ARG A 82 -2.13 5.31 -13.66
CA ARG A 82 -1.41 5.41 -12.41
C ARG A 82 -2.32 6.13 -11.41
N THR A 83 -2.91 5.41 -10.47
CA THR A 83 -3.42 6.02 -9.25
C THR A 83 -2.24 6.62 -8.49
N ILE A 84 -2.46 7.66 -7.67
CA ILE A 84 -1.41 8.27 -6.82
C ILE A 84 -0.67 7.22 -5.97
N ALA A 85 -1.29 6.06 -5.70
CA ALA A 85 -0.71 4.91 -5.01
C ALA A 85 0.01 3.87 -5.92
N GLY A 86 0.22 4.13 -7.21
CA GLY A 86 0.99 3.28 -8.15
C GLY A 86 0.50 1.83 -8.37
N SER A 87 -0.66 1.42 -7.83
CA SER A 87 -0.89 0.01 -7.46
C SER A 87 -1.63 -0.88 -8.44
N ASN A 88 -2.23 -0.37 -9.52
CA ASN A 88 -3.26 -1.16 -10.25
C ASN A 88 -3.02 -1.35 -11.75
N SER A 89 -1.78 -1.30 -12.24
CA SER A 89 -1.49 -1.57 -13.65
C SER A 89 -0.75 -2.88 -13.81
N ALA A 90 -1.35 -3.84 -14.52
CA ALA A 90 -0.79 -5.17 -14.78
C ALA A 90 0.64 -5.13 -15.35
N PHE A 91 0.94 -4.08 -16.12
CA PHE A 91 2.23 -3.92 -16.80
C PHE A 91 3.27 -3.16 -15.95
N ALA A 92 2.88 -2.65 -14.79
CA ALA A 92 3.79 -1.99 -13.85
C ALA A 92 4.32 -2.95 -12.78
N GLU A 93 3.72 -4.13 -12.64
CA GLU A 93 4.12 -5.14 -11.66
C GLU A 93 5.56 -5.63 -11.87
N LYS A 94 6.21 -5.94 -10.75
CA LYS A 94 7.60 -6.38 -10.66
C LYS A 94 7.64 -7.64 -9.81
N ALA A 95 8.47 -8.58 -10.24
CA ALA A 95 8.69 -9.82 -9.53
C ALA A 95 10.19 -9.98 -9.26
N LEU A 96 10.50 -10.68 -8.18
CA LEU A 96 11.86 -11.16 -7.96
C LEU A 96 12.08 -12.38 -8.84
N GLY A 97 13.14 -12.35 -9.64
CA GLY A 97 13.65 -13.53 -10.31
C GLY A 97 14.25 -14.52 -9.31
N ASN A 98 14.84 -15.59 -9.85
CA ASN A 98 15.52 -16.58 -9.00
C ASN A 98 16.81 -15.98 -8.46
N ALA A 99 16.80 -15.55 -7.19
CA ALA A 99 17.99 -15.06 -6.53
C ALA A 99 19.06 -16.16 -6.44
N THR A 100 20.30 -15.78 -6.65
CA THR A 100 21.46 -16.70 -6.63
C THR A 100 22.54 -16.16 -5.71
N THR A 101 23.31 -17.04 -5.11
CA THR A 101 24.48 -16.68 -4.30
C THR A 101 25.76 -17.12 -4.95
N SER A 102 26.83 -16.35 -4.76
CA SER A 102 28.18 -16.70 -5.16
C SER A 102 29.17 -16.31 -4.07
N ARG A 103 30.21 -17.12 -3.89
CA ARG A 103 31.36 -16.82 -3.03
C ARG A 103 32.65 -16.91 -3.82
N PHE A 104 33.62 -16.08 -3.48
CA PHE A 104 34.94 -16.08 -4.11
C PHE A 104 35.86 -17.17 -3.55
N ASP A 105 35.67 -17.56 -2.29
CA ASP A 105 36.50 -18.53 -1.55
C ASP A 105 36.24 -20.01 -1.91
N ASN A 106 35.42 -20.28 -2.92
CA ASN A 106 34.96 -21.62 -3.35
C ASN A 106 34.24 -22.44 -2.26
N GLN A 107 33.79 -21.82 -1.16
CA GLN A 107 32.89 -22.47 -0.21
C GLN A 107 31.46 -22.50 -0.77
N GLN A 108 30.62 -23.37 -0.21
CA GLN A 108 29.21 -23.42 -0.59
C GLN A 108 28.46 -22.29 0.15
N PRO A 109 27.94 -21.27 -0.54
CA PRO A 109 27.12 -20.24 0.11
C PRO A 109 25.82 -20.80 0.67
N SER A 110 25.26 -20.12 1.66
CA SER A 110 23.85 -20.29 2.02
C SER A 110 22.93 -19.90 0.87
N GLU A 111 21.67 -20.32 0.95
CA GLU A 111 20.65 -19.94 -0.03
C GLU A 111 20.34 -18.44 0.11
N ALA A 112 20.09 -17.75 -1.02
CA ALA A 112 19.81 -16.32 -1.04
C ALA A 112 18.69 -15.92 -0.06
N ALA A 113 17.64 -16.76 0.06
CA ALA A 113 16.48 -16.52 0.91
C ALA A 113 16.79 -16.60 2.42
N ASP A 114 17.87 -17.28 2.81
CA ASP A 114 18.33 -17.35 4.20
C ASP A 114 19.12 -16.08 4.58
N ILE A 115 19.75 -15.43 3.60
CA ILE A 115 20.55 -14.21 3.78
C ILE A 115 19.66 -12.96 3.69
N ILE A 116 18.87 -12.82 2.62
CA ILE A 116 18.05 -11.64 2.32
C ILE A 116 16.66 -12.05 1.83
N GLY A 117 15.62 -11.44 2.41
CA GLY A 117 14.30 -11.34 1.77
C GLY A 117 14.12 -9.99 1.11
N ALA A 118 13.36 -9.90 0.02
CA ALA A 118 13.06 -8.63 -0.61
C ALA A 118 11.56 -8.50 -0.93
N GLN A 119 11.06 -7.28 -0.88
CA GLN A 119 9.72 -6.89 -1.28
C GLN A 119 9.81 -5.81 -2.34
N LEU A 120 8.95 -5.87 -3.35
CA LEU A 120 8.97 -4.95 -4.48
C LEU A 120 7.69 -4.15 -4.53
N THR A 121 7.84 -2.90 -4.96
CA THR A 121 6.73 -2.05 -5.42
C THR A 121 6.78 -1.91 -6.93
N ASN A 122 5.72 -1.37 -7.52
CA ASN A 122 5.67 -1.07 -8.97
C ASN A 122 6.66 0.02 -9.42
N GLN A 123 7.35 0.69 -8.47
CA GLN A 123 8.41 1.66 -8.76
C GLN A 123 9.79 1.01 -8.92
N ALA A 124 9.92 -0.28 -8.58
CA ALA A 124 11.20 -0.98 -8.70
C ALA A 124 11.67 -1.01 -10.16
N GLN A 125 12.97 -0.75 -10.34
CA GLN A 125 13.62 -0.78 -11.64
C GLN A 125 13.94 -2.21 -12.04
N VAL A 126 13.76 -2.54 -13.32
CA VAL A 126 14.11 -3.87 -13.85
C VAL A 126 15.63 -3.93 -14.01
N ARG A 127 16.31 -4.50 -13.02
CA ARG A 127 17.77 -4.69 -12.98
C ARG A 127 18.11 -5.80 -11.97
N ASP A 128 19.27 -6.39 -12.13
CA ASP A 128 19.86 -7.25 -11.10
C ASP A 128 20.57 -6.38 -10.07
N HIS A 129 20.30 -6.65 -8.79
CA HIS A 129 21.00 -6.03 -7.68
C HIS A 129 21.97 -7.02 -7.04
N GLN A 130 23.18 -6.59 -6.74
CA GLN A 130 24.18 -7.40 -6.04
C GLN A 130 24.30 -6.88 -4.61
N ILE A 131 24.04 -7.72 -3.62
CA ILE A 131 24.10 -7.33 -2.21
C ILE A 131 24.99 -8.32 -1.47
N GLU A 132 25.86 -7.82 -0.62
CA GLU A 132 26.62 -8.63 0.32
C GLU A 132 26.33 -8.16 1.74
N VAL A 133 25.86 -9.08 2.60
CA VAL A 133 25.54 -8.76 4.00
C VAL A 133 26.72 -9.07 4.88
N LEU A 134 27.34 -8.00 5.38
CA LEU A 134 28.53 -8.05 6.24
C LEU A 134 28.12 -8.23 7.70
N GLN A 135 27.07 -7.53 8.13
CA GLN A 135 26.59 -7.55 9.51
C GLN A 135 25.09 -7.30 9.58
N ARG A 136 24.44 -7.86 10.62
CA ARG A 136 23.04 -7.56 10.95
C ARG A 136 22.96 -6.45 11.98
N ALA A 137 21.83 -5.75 11.96
CA ALA A 137 21.50 -4.88 13.07
C ALA A 137 21.13 -5.72 14.30
N GLU A 138 21.71 -5.40 15.45
CA GLU A 138 21.44 -6.06 16.73
C GLU A 138 21.11 -5.01 17.80
N ALA A 139 20.19 -5.37 18.70
CA ALA A 139 19.77 -4.53 19.81
C ALA A 139 20.65 -4.83 21.02
N GLU A 140 21.08 -3.79 21.75
CA GLU A 140 21.90 -3.99 22.94
C GLU A 140 21.12 -4.76 24.01
N GLN A 141 21.79 -5.71 24.66
CA GLN A 141 21.27 -6.43 25.81
C GLN A 141 22.25 -6.38 26.97
N LEU A 142 21.74 -6.02 28.14
CA LEU A 142 22.49 -5.95 29.38
C LEU A 142 21.90 -6.92 30.41
N GLY A 143 22.78 -7.60 31.14
CA GLY A 143 22.40 -8.48 32.24
C GLY A 143 22.67 -7.82 33.60
N SER A 144 21.79 -8.10 34.56
CA SER A 144 22.09 -7.90 35.98
C SER A 144 23.03 -9.00 36.50
N SER A 145 23.42 -8.91 37.77
CA SER A 145 23.87 -10.03 38.56
C SER A 145 22.84 -11.17 38.59
N ILE A 146 23.27 -12.36 39.02
CA ILE A 146 22.39 -13.52 39.17
C ILE A 146 21.80 -13.54 40.58
N PHE A 147 20.48 -13.59 40.65
CA PHE A 147 19.70 -13.63 41.89
C PHE A 147 19.07 -14.99 42.11
N SER A 148 18.78 -15.31 43.37
CA SER A 148 18.20 -16.62 43.71
C SER A 148 16.68 -16.70 43.48
N ARG A 149 16.02 -15.54 43.54
CA ARG A 149 14.57 -15.34 43.48
C ARG A 149 14.24 -14.09 42.65
N ALA A 150 13.02 -14.01 42.15
CA ALA A 150 12.56 -12.87 41.34
C ALA A 150 11.39 -12.11 41.99
N ASP A 151 10.74 -12.72 42.97
CA ASP A 151 9.53 -12.27 43.66
C ASP A 151 9.77 -11.91 45.13
N GLU A 152 11.01 -12.05 45.61
CA GLU A 152 11.45 -11.61 46.93
C GLU A 152 12.05 -10.21 46.84
N ALA A 153 11.99 -9.46 47.95
CA ALA A 153 12.46 -8.08 47.98
C ALA A 153 13.98 -8.06 47.93
N LEU A 154 14.54 -7.28 47.01
CA LEU A 154 15.98 -7.25 46.76
C LEU A 154 16.80 -6.81 47.99
N ALA A 155 16.21 -5.99 48.87
CA ALA A 155 16.87 -5.50 50.08
C ALA A 155 16.50 -6.28 51.36
N ASP A 156 16.08 -7.54 51.26
CA ASP A 156 15.69 -8.36 52.43
C ASP A 156 16.87 -8.96 53.22
N GLY A 157 18.08 -8.88 52.67
CA GLY A 157 19.34 -9.33 53.26
C GLY A 157 19.69 -10.80 53.00
N ASP A 158 18.88 -11.55 52.26
CA ASP A 158 19.18 -12.92 51.83
C ASP A 158 19.97 -12.95 50.50
N ASP A 159 19.85 -11.91 49.67
CA ASP A 159 20.66 -11.72 48.47
C ASP A 159 22.00 -11.03 48.81
N ALA A 160 23.12 -11.69 48.47
CA ALA A 160 24.46 -11.23 48.84
C ALA A 160 24.93 -9.98 48.07
N GLU A 161 24.27 -9.67 46.95
CA GLU A 161 24.66 -8.59 46.04
C GLU A 161 24.04 -7.23 46.43
N VAL A 162 22.92 -7.23 47.17
CA VAL A 162 22.21 -6.01 47.59
C VAL A 162 22.23 -5.92 49.12
N SER A 163 22.76 -4.81 49.66
CA SER A 163 22.82 -4.63 51.11
C SER A 163 21.43 -4.37 51.70
N ASP A 164 21.13 -5.00 52.86
CA ASP A 164 19.88 -4.81 53.63
C ASP A 164 19.54 -3.32 53.82
N GLY A 165 18.35 -2.94 53.35
CA GLY A 165 17.81 -1.57 53.42
C GLY A 165 18.50 -0.52 52.57
N SER A 166 19.25 -0.91 51.52
CA SER A 166 20.03 -0.01 50.67
C SER A 166 19.53 0.11 49.22
N PHE A 167 18.39 -0.49 48.85
CA PHE A 167 17.93 -0.50 47.45
C PHE A 167 16.99 0.66 47.09
N ASN A 168 16.44 1.36 48.08
CA ASN A 168 15.58 2.53 47.88
C ASN A 168 16.34 3.71 47.27
N GLY A 169 16.11 3.98 45.99
CA GLY A 169 16.85 4.93 45.20
C GLY A 169 16.13 5.27 43.90
N ALA A 170 16.88 5.77 42.93
CA ALA A 170 16.37 6.04 41.59
C ALA A 170 17.50 6.01 40.55
N PHE A 171 17.15 5.62 39.33
CA PHE A 171 18.03 5.64 38.17
C PHE A 171 17.29 6.17 36.95
N THR A 172 18.02 6.65 35.96
CA THR A 172 17.51 7.06 34.64
C THR A 172 17.86 6.01 33.60
N ILE A 173 16.91 5.73 32.72
CA ILE A 173 17.04 4.77 31.62
C ILE A 173 16.47 5.37 30.34
N GLY A 174 17.14 5.11 29.22
CA GLY A 174 16.74 5.56 27.89
C GLY A 174 17.65 4.97 26.83
N THR A 175 17.64 5.55 25.63
CA THR A 175 18.64 5.32 24.58
C THR A 175 19.67 6.46 24.56
N GLN A 176 20.82 6.24 23.92
CA GLN A 176 21.87 7.25 23.79
C GLN A 176 21.55 8.30 22.73
N THR A 177 20.82 7.91 21.68
CA THR A 177 20.35 8.81 20.64
C THR A 177 18.82 8.88 20.67
N LEU A 178 18.31 10.10 20.54
CA LEU A 178 16.88 10.40 20.47
C LEU A 178 16.60 11.05 19.12
N THR A 179 15.66 10.51 18.35
CA THR A 179 15.26 11.04 17.04
C THR A 179 13.79 11.44 17.04
N SER A 180 13.48 12.64 16.55
CA SER A 180 12.10 13.07 16.37
C SER A 180 11.44 12.40 15.16
N THR A 181 10.13 12.57 15.00
CA THR A 181 9.47 12.36 13.70
C THR A 181 10.01 13.31 12.63
N SER A 182 10.00 12.87 11.37
CA SER A 182 10.41 13.68 10.22
C SER A 182 9.48 14.88 10.00
N VAL A 183 10.06 16.03 9.63
CA VAL A 183 9.30 17.22 9.23
C VAL A 183 9.46 17.50 7.74
N GLY A 184 8.48 18.19 7.14
CA GLY A 184 8.49 18.45 5.70
C GLY A 184 9.64 19.36 5.24
N ASP A 185 9.96 20.39 6.01
CA ASP A 185 11.08 21.32 5.77
C ASP A 185 11.68 21.76 7.11
N PRO A 186 12.89 21.31 7.48
CA PRO A 186 13.48 21.62 8.79
C PRO A 186 13.93 23.08 8.90
N THR A 187 13.88 23.86 7.81
CA THR A 187 14.17 25.30 7.79
C THR A 187 12.94 26.17 8.03
N ASP A 188 11.73 25.62 7.92
CA ASP A 188 10.51 26.36 8.27
C ASP A 188 10.35 26.49 9.78
N THR A 189 9.60 27.50 10.20
CA THR A 189 9.43 27.83 11.61
C THR A 189 8.65 26.74 12.36
N LEU A 190 9.00 26.50 13.63
CA LEU A 190 8.34 25.51 14.48
C LEU A 190 6.81 25.70 14.54
N ALA A 191 6.33 26.95 14.46
CA ALA A 191 4.90 27.26 14.42
C ALA A 191 4.23 26.87 13.09
N ASN A 192 4.88 27.10 11.94
CA ASN A 192 4.32 26.72 10.63
C ASN A 192 4.24 25.20 10.48
N GLN A 193 5.23 24.51 11.05
CA GLN A 193 5.27 23.05 11.11
C GLN A 193 4.34 22.46 12.18
N ASN A 194 3.60 23.30 12.92
CA ASN A 194 2.72 22.91 14.04
C ASN A 194 3.43 22.09 15.13
N LEU A 195 4.74 22.27 15.32
CA LEU A 195 5.50 21.59 16.36
C LEU A 195 5.30 22.25 17.72
N ALA A 196 5.24 23.59 17.76
CA ALA A 196 5.01 24.35 18.99
C ALA A 196 4.48 25.75 18.71
N SER A 197 3.82 26.37 19.71
CA SER A 197 3.32 27.75 19.61
C SER A 197 3.87 28.66 20.71
N GLY A 198 4.14 29.93 20.37
CA GLY A 198 4.61 30.93 21.32
C GLY A 198 6.10 30.80 21.62
N THR A 199 6.43 30.46 22.87
CA THR A 199 7.82 30.27 23.32
C THR A 199 8.01 28.82 23.73
N LEU A 200 8.99 28.16 23.12
CA LEU A 200 9.44 26.83 23.51
C LEU A 200 10.60 26.97 24.50
N ASP A 201 10.40 26.52 25.73
CA ASP A 201 11.46 26.40 26.74
C ASP A 201 11.91 24.93 26.83
N LEU A 202 12.79 24.52 25.91
CA LEU A 202 13.31 23.16 25.87
C LEU A 202 14.46 22.98 26.85
N THR A 203 14.27 22.10 27.82
CA THR A 203 15.25 21.72 28.82
C THR A 203 15.85 20.37 28.46
N VAL A 204 17.15 20.36 28.18
CA VAL A 204 17.94 19.16 27.87
C VAL A 204 18.98 18.98 28.97
N ASN A 205 18.99 17.83 29.65
CA ASN A 205 19.90 17.54 30.76
C ASN A 205 19.96 18.67 31.81
N GLY A 206 18.79 19.22 32.15
CA GLY A 206 18.63 20.30 33.12
C GLY A 206 19.01 21.70 32.62
N THR A 207 19.47 21.85 31.37
CA THR A 207 19.79 23.14 30.74
C THR A 207 18.64 23.60 29.85
N THR A 208 17.98 24.70 30.23
CA THR A 208 16.86 25.27 29.44
C THR A 208 17.36 26.23 28.36
N ARG A 209 16.90 25.99 27.12
CA ARG A 209 17.04 26.85 25.93
C ARG A 209 15.67 27.36 25.51
N SER A 210 15.59 28.61 25.07
CA SER A 210 14.31 29.29 24.81
C SER A 210 14.24 29.76 23.37
N PHE A 211 13.16 29.39 22.67
CA PHE A 211 12.98 29.65 21.24
C PHE A 211 11.65 30.38 20.99
N ASP A 212 11.67 31.41 20.15
CA ASP A 212 10.45 32.02 19.61
C ASP A 212 9.99 31.18 18.41
N THR A 213 8.90 30.43 18.57
CA THR A 213 8.46 29.42 17.59
C THR A 213 7.98 30.03 16.27
N SER A 214 7.75 31.34 16.23
CA SER A 214 7.41 32.07 15.01
C SER A 214 8.62 32.44 14.15
N THR A 215 9.84 32.19 14.65
CA THR A 215 11.09 32.54 13.97
C THR A 215 12.13 31.43 13.99
N ALA A 216 12.16 30.61 15.04
CA ALA A 216 13.05 29.46 15.12
C ALA A 216 12.52 28.31 14.27
N SER A 217 13.43 27.62 13.61
CA SER A 217 13.24 26.37 12.87
C SER A 217 13.79 25.16 13.65
N LEU A 218 13.61 23.94 13.14
CA LEU A 218 14.20 22.74 13.75
C LEU A 218 15.74 22.79 13.70
N ASN A 219 16.30 23.32 12.61
CA ASN A 219 17.73 23.57 12.48
C ASN A 219 18.27 24.55 13.53
N ASP A 220 17.49 25.59 13.87
CA ASP A 220 17.89 26.53 14.92
C ASP A 220 17.88 25.86 16.30
N VAL A 221 16.93 24.95 16.56
CA VAL A 221 16.90 24.16 17.80
C VAL A 221 18.14 23.27 17.90
N ALA A 222 18.43 22.50 16.84
CA ALA A 222 19.61 21.64 16.80
C ALA A 222 20.91 22.43 17.03
N ALA A 223 21.13 23.50 16.25
CA ALA A 223 22.33 24.32 16.34
C ALA A 223 22.48 25.05 17.69
N ASP A 224 21.37 25.38 18.36
CA ASP A 224 21.42 26.03 19.67
C ASP A 224 21.64 25.04 20.82
N ILE A 225 21.29 23.77 20.66
CA ILE A 225 21.64 22.70 21.61
C ILE A 225 23.09 22.26 21.41
N ASP A 226 23.50 22.04 20.16
CA ASP A 226 24.80 21.51 19.79
C ASP A 226 25.95 22.35 20.36
N GLY A 227 26.81 21.72 21.16
CA GLY A 227 27.94 22.36 21.84
C GLY A 227 27.56 23.38 22.94
N ASN A 228 26.28 23.69 23.15
CA ASN A 228 25.80 24.59 24.21
C ASN A 228 25.17 23.84 25.39
N VAL A 229 24.75 22.60 25.19
CA VAL A 229 24.38 21.65 26.26
C VAL A 229 25.55 20.69 26.45
N ALA A 230 25.96 20.46 27.69
CA ALA A 230 27.11 19.61 27.97
C ALA A 230 26.79 18.14 27.66
N ASN A 231 27.72 17.47 26.99
CA ASN A 231 27.68 16.05 26.62
C ASN A 231 26.47 15.66 25.75
N VAL A 232 25.92 16.63 25.02
CA VAL A 232 24.85 16.40 24.04
C VAL A 232 25.25 17.07 22.75
N SER A 233 25.37 16.26 21.70
CA SER A 233 25.43 16.72 20.32
C SER A 233 24.01 16.76 19.74
N ALA A 234 23.76 17.69 18.84
CA ALA A 234 22.44 17.85 18.22
C ALA A 234 22.54 18.21 16.74
N GLN A 235 21.75 17.56 15.91
CA GLN A 235 21.69 17.82 14.48
C GLN A 235 20.30 17.60 13.90
N VAL A 236 20.11 18.01 12.65
CA VAL A 236 18.98 17.56 11.84
C VAL A 236 19.53 16.59 10.79
N ASN A 237 19.05 15.34 10.81
CA ASN A 237 19.53 14.29 9.93
C ASN A 237 18.99 14.43 8.48
N GLY A 238 19.41 13.53 7.59
CA GLY A 238 18.99 13.53 6.18
C GLY A 238 17.48 13.35 5.96
N ASP A 239 16.77 12.80 6.95
CA ASP A 239 15.33 12.59 6.96
C ASP A 239 14.55 13.74 7.60
N ASN A 240 15.21 14.89 7.82
CA ASN A 240 14.63 16.07 8.48
C ASN A 240 14.13 15.78 9.91
N GLN A 241 14.81 14.93 10.67
CA GLN A 241 14.52 14.66 12.08
C GLN A 241 15.54 15.37 12.97
N LEU A 242 15.09 15.93 14.10
CA LEU A 242 15.99 16.37 15.16
C LEU A 242 16.57 15.15 15.85
N GLU A 243 17.89 15.06 15.85
CA GLU A 243 18.65 14.02 16.52
C GLU A 243 19.44 14.63 17.67
N LEU A 244 19.31 14.05 18.87
CA LEU A 244 20.09 14.38 20.05
C LEU A 244 20.87 13.15 20.48
N SER A 245 22.20 13.26 20.56
CA SER A 245 23.10 12.14 20.85
C SER A 245 23.93 12.41 22.09
N SER A 246 24.05 11.40 22.95
CA SER A 246 24.81 11.49 24.19
C SER A 246 26.30 11.27 23.93
N ASP A 247 27.13 12.28 24.22
CA ASP A 247 28.57 12.20 23.95
C ASP A 247 29.33 11.36 24.98
N ASN A 248 28.70 11.05 26.12
CA ASN A 248 29.32 10.32 27.22
C ASN A 248 28.55 9.04 27.62
N GLY A 249 27.51 8.67 26.87
CA GLY A 249 26.68 7.50 27.12
C GLY A 249 25.65 7.65 28.24
N ASP A 250 25.57 8.82 28.90
CA ASP A 250 24.56 9.09 29.91
C ASP A 250 23.17 9.32 29.26
N PRO A 251 22.06 8.99 29.94
CA PRO A 251 20.73 9.22 29.41
C PRO A 251 20.42 10.71 29.18
N ILE A 252 19.79 11.04 28.05
CA ILE A 252 19.32 12.40 27.74
C ILE A 252 17.94 12.61 28.34
N THR A 253 17.81 13.54 29.28
CA THR A 253 16.51 13.93 29.86
C THR A 253 15.95 15.17 29.17
N LEU A 254 14.66 15.14 28.85
CA LEU A 254 13.96 16.20 28.13
C LEU A 254 12.75 16.73 28.91
N SER A 255 12.50 18.04 28.79
CA SER A 255 11.25 18.68 29.19
C SER A 255 11.07 19.96 28.40
N ASP A 256 9.88 20.22 27.87
CA ASP A 256 9.59 21.43 27.08
C ASP A 256 8.80 22.51 27.85
N GLY A 257 8.79 22.41 29.17
CA GLY A 257 8.05 23.34 30.03
C GLY A 257 6.52 23.22 29.92
N GLY A 258 6.01 22.12 29.34
CA GLY A 258 4.58 21.92 29.08
C GLY A 258 4.12 22.52 27.75
N SER A 259 5.04 22.67 26.80
CA SER A 259 4.75 22.92 25.39
C SER A 259 4.17 21.65 24.75
N GLU A 260 3.86 21.72 23.47
CA GLU A 260 3.45 20.57 22.65
C GLU A 260 4.64 20.03 21.82
N PHE A 261 5.86 20.56 22.02
CA PHE A 261 7.00 20.25 21.15
C PHE A 261 7.38 18.78 21.23
N LEU A 262 7.59 18.24 22.44
CA LEU A 262 7.99 16.83 22.59
C LEU A 262 6.88 15.88 22.14
N GLU A 263 5.61 16.24 22.38
CA GLU A 263 4.44 15.46 21.94
C GLU A 263 4.31 15.45 20.40
N ASN A 264 4.41 16.61 19.76
CA ASN A 264 4.26 16.75 18.31
C ASN A 264 5.46 16.19 17.52
N THR A 265 6.63 16.09 18.17
CA THR A 265 7.85 15.52 17.57
C THR A 265 8.08 14.06 17.92
N ASP A 266 7.28 13.48 18.82
CA ASP A 266 7.50 12.16 19.43
C ASP A 266 8.95 11.97 19.97
N LEU A 267 9.58 13.06 20.39
CA LEU A 267 10.95 13.03 20.89
C LEU A 267 10.92 12.68 22.38
N GLN A 268 11.11 11.40 22.68
CA GLN A 268 11.01 10.88 24.03
C GLN A 268 12.37 10.89 24.74
N GLY A 269 12.47 11.61 25.86
CA GLY A 269 13.67 11.60 26.70
C GLY A 269 13.72 10.39 27.64
N ALA A 270 14.86 10.21 28.28
CA ALA A 270 15.06 9.19 29.31
C ALA A 270 14.08 9.32 30.48
N SER A 271 13.65 8.18 31.00
CA SER A 271 12.72 8.06 32.11
C SER A 271 13.45 7.83 33.43
N THR A 272 12.95 8.45 34.52
CA THR A 272 13.45 8.21 35.88
C THR A 272 12.62 7.12 36.56
N ILE A 273 13.28 6.05 36.98
CA ILE A 273 12.71 4.93 37.72
C ILE A 273 13.03 5.07 39.20
N SER A 274 12.02 5.04 40.07
CA SER A 274 12.21 5.02 41.52
C SER A 274 12.09 3.59 42.08
N THR A 275 13.09 3.16 42.82
CA THR A 275 13.14 1.87 43.51
C THR A 275 12.83 2.02 45.00
N ALA A 276 12.36 0.95 45.62
CA ALA A 276 12.09 0.85 47.04
C ALA A 276 12.70 -0.43 47.61
N ASP A 277 13.02 -0.44 48.91
CA ASP A 277 13.59 -1.63 49.57
C ASP A 277 12.68 -2.86 49.51
N SER A 278 11.38 -2.67 49.25
CA SER A 278 10.41 -3.75 49.08
C SER A 278 10.31 -4.29 47.65
N ASP A 279 10.96 -3.67 46.68
CA ASP A 279 10.86 -4.07 45.28
C ASP A 279 11.63 -5.37 45.04
N SER A 280 11.01 -6.25 44.26
CA SER A 280 11.62 -7.46 43.69
C SER A 280 12.15 -7.21 42.27
N LEU A 281 12.87 -8.17 41.69
CA LEU A 281 13.24 -8.10 40.25
C LEU A 281 12.00 -7.95 39.35
N ASN A 282 10.88 -8.60 39.70
CA ASN A 282 9.64 -8.45 38.96
C ASN A 282 9.11 -7.01 39.04
N ASP A 283 9.21 -6.36 40.20
CA ASP A 283 8.77 -4.98 40.36
C ASP A 283 9.65 -4.01 39.58
N VAL A 284 10.98 -4.21 39.61
CA VAL A 284 11.93 -3.41 38.80
C VAL A 284 11.64 -3.57 37.31
N ARG A 285 11.45 -4.82 36.84
CA ARG A 285 11.05 -5.11 35.46
C ARG A 285 9.78 -4.35 35.08
N ASP A 286 8.74 -4.45 35.91
CA ASP A 286 7.43 -3.85 35.62
C ASP A 286 7.51 -2.32 35.62
N LYS A 287 8.34 -1.73 36.49
CA LYS A 287 8.59 -0.28 36.50
C LYS A 287 9.30 0.20 35.24
N ILE A 288 10.34 -0.51 34.78
CA ILE A 288 11.04 -0.18 33.53
C ILE A 288 10.08 -0.28 32.35
N ASN A 289 9.37 -1.39 32.20
CA ASN A 289 8.43 -1.60 31.10
C ASN A 289 7.22 -0.64 31.12
N SER A 290 6.87 -0.08 32.29
CA SER A 290 5.81 0.93 32.39
C SER A 290 6.28 2.35 32.08
N ALA A 291 7.59 2.56 32.01
CA ALA A 291 8.19 3.88 31.80
C ALA A 291 8.44 4.22 30.33
N ASP A 292 8.26 3.26 29.43
CA ASP A 292 8.28 3.44 27.97
C ASP A 292 9.51 4.25 27.49
N ALA A 293 10.70 3.75 27.82
CA ALA A 293 11.96 4.48 27.66
C ALA A 293 12.79 3.97 26.47
N GLY A 294 12.18 3.28 25.51
CA GLY A 294 12.90 2.58 24.42
C GLY A 294 13.70 1.36 24.89
N VAL A 295 13.42 0.86 26.09
CA VAL A 295 14.12 -0.27 26.72
C VAL A 295 13.11 -1.19 27.39
N THR A 296 13.18 -2.46 27.03
CA THR A 296 12.41 -3.53 27.65
C THR A 296 13.21 -4.26 28.72
N ALA A 297 12.53 -4.67 29.77
CA ALA A 297 13.07 -5.46 30.86
C ALA A 297 12.38 -6.82 30.91
N SER A 298 13.16 -7.87 31.14
CA SER A 298 12.66 -9.24 31.34
C SER A 298 13.44 -9.96 32.44
N VAL A 299 12.79 -10.90 33.14
CA VAL A 299 13.48 -11.76 34.12
C VAL A 299 13.62 -13.15 33.53
N VAL A 300 14.86 -13.55 33.25
CA VAL A 300 15.21 -14.83 32.65
C VAL A 300 15.51 -15.86 33.75
N ASN A 301 14.92 -17.04 33.62
CA ASN A 301 15.21 -18.19 34.49
C ASN A 301 16.40 -18.98 33.92
N ILE A 302 17.59 -18.78 34.48
CA ILE A 302 18.78 -19.55 34.07
C ILE A 302 18.68 -21.00 34.59
N SER A 303 18.24 -21.16 35.84
CA SER A 303 17.97 -22.44 36.48
C SER A 303 16.84 -22.32 37.50
N ASP A 304 16.49 -23.40 38.22
CA ASP A 304 15.47 -23.36 39.28
C ASP A 304 15.84 -22.38 40.42
N THR A 305 17.13 -22.10 40.59
CA THR A 305 17.70 -21.29 41.69
C THR A 305 18.42 -20.04 41.22
N GLU A 306 18.41 -19.75 39.92
CA GLU A 306 19.12 -18.60 39.35
C GLU A 306 18.18 -17.83 38.42
N LYS A 307 18.17 -16.51 38.60
CA LYS A 307 17.33 -15.52 37.93
C LYS A 307 18.23 -14.36 37.51
N GLN A 308 17.97 -13.78 36.35
CA GLN A 308 18.70 -12.62 35.89
C GLN A 308 17.73 -11.64 35.26
N LEU A 309 17.85 -10.36 35.61
CA LEU A 309 17.17 -9.29 34.88
C LEU A 309 17.97 -9.00 33.62
N VAL A 310 17.30 -9.00 32.48
CA VAL A 310 17.86 -8.64 31.19
C VAL A 310 17.14 -7.39 30.70
N LEU A 311 17.92 -6.35 30.42
CA LEU A 311 17.47 -5.14 29.74
C LEU A 311 17.83 -5.27 28.27
N ALA A 312 16.90 -4.97 27.37
CA ALA A 312 17.11 -4.99 25.94
C ALA A 312 16.57 -3.70 25.32
N ALA A 313 17.35 -3.06 24.46
CA ALA A 313 16.84 -1.98 23.62
C ALA A 313 15.66 -2.50 22.79
N GLU A 314 14.65 -1.65 22.58
CA GLU A 314 13.47 -2.01 21.80
C GLU A 314 13.80 -2.18 20.31
N ASP A 315 14.65 -1.29 19.81
CA ASP A 315 15.11 -1.26 18.44
C ASP A 315 16.58 -1.67 18.32
N THR A 316 16.97 -2.15 17.14
CA THR A 316 18.35 -2.50 16.81
C THR A 316 19.15 -1.25 16.41
N GLY A 317 20.47 -1.35 16.33
CA GLY A 317 21.32 -0.24 15.87
C GLY A 317 22.04 0.48 17.01
N THR A 318 23.18 1.10 16.68
CA THR A 318 24.07 1.79 17.63
C THR A 318 23.41 2.96 18.34
N ASP A 319 22.44 3.58 17.71
CA ASP A 319 21.75 4.77 18.20
C ASP A 319 20.75 4.42 19.32
N ASN A 320 20.24 3.18 19.25
CA ASN A 320 19.34 2.58 20.24
C ASN A 320 20.12 1.92 21.40
N ARG A 321 21.43 2.16 21.51
CA ARG A 321 22.24 1.67 22.63
C ARG A 321 21.66 2.21 23.94
N ILE A 322 21.53 1.34 24.93
CA ILE A 322 20.91 1.67 26.22
C ILE A 322 21.79 2.70 26.94
N ALA A 323 21.18 3.76 27.42
CA ALA A 323 21.78 4.74 28.31
C ALA A 323 21.27 4.49 29.74
N LEU A 324 22.18 4.47 30.71
CA LEU A 324 21.86 4.19 32.13
C LEU A 324 22.64 5.13 33.04
N ALA A 325 21.99 5.68 34.06
CA ALA A 325 22.69 6.38 35.12
C ALA A 325 21.95 6.26 36.45
N ASP A 326 22.68 5.95 37.52
CA ASP A 326 22.15 6.02 38.87
C ASP A 326 22.06 7.47 39.35
N THR A 327 20.90 7.86 39.88
CA THR A 327 20.65 9.25 40.34
C THR A 327 20.68 9.37 41.86
N THR A 328 20.13 8.38 42.57
CA THR A 328 20.12 8.34 44.03
C THR A 328 20.27 6.91 44.52
N ASN A 329 21.18 6.68 45.48
CA ASN A 329 21.36 5.40 46.18
C ASN A 329 21.63 4.17 45.28
N ASN A 330 22.24 4.39 44.12
CA ASN A 330 22.82 3.44 43.16
C ASN A 330 22.12 2.08 42.91
N PRO A 331 20.82 2.03 42.54
CA PRO A 331 20.13 0.75 42.30
C PRO A 331 20.72 -0.09 41.16
N LEU A 332 21.28 0.52 40.10
CA LEU A 332 21.84 -0.24 38.97
C LEU A 332 23.21 -0.85 39.31
N GLU A 333 24.01 -0.18 40.14
CA GLU A 333 25.22 -0.76 40.75
C GLU A 333 24.85 -1.96 41.64
N ASP A 334 23.84 -1.82 42.49
CA ASP A 334 23.34 -2.89 43.36
C ASP A 334 22.79 -4.09 42.56
N LEU A 335 22.14 -3.83 41.42
CA LEU A 335 21.71 -4.89 40.49
C LEU A 335 22.88 -5.52 39.72
N GLY A 336 24.07 -4.95 39.78
CA GLY A 336 25.23 -5.39 38.99
C GLY A 336 25.12 -5.12 37.48
N VAL A 337 24.23 -4.21 37.08
CA VAL A 337 24.14 -3.75 35.69
C VAL A 337 25.26 -2.75 35.41
N LEU A 338 25.55 -1.87 36.38
CA LEU A 338 26.67 -0.93 36.35
C LEU A 338 27.75 -1.30 37.37
N ASP A 339 28.97 -0.82 37.16
CA ASP A 339 30.04 -0.83 38.17
C ASP A 339 30.01 0.45 39.02
N GLY A 340 30.82 0.50 40.08
CA GLY A 340 30.92 1.69 40.94
C GLY A 340 31.56 2.92 40.26
N SER A 341 31.93 2.83 38.97
CA SER A 341 32.35 3.95 38.13
C SER A 341 31.29 4.35 37.10
N GLY A 342 30.13 3.66 37.05
CA GLY A 342 29.04 3.90 36.10
C GLY A 342 29.17 3.15 34.77
N ASN A 343 30.17 2.27 34.60
CA ASN A 343 30.32 1.50 33.37
C ASN A 343 29.41 0.27 33.38
N LYS A 344 28.92 -0.13 32.20
CA LYS A 344 28.14 -1.37 32.02
C LYS A 344 29.01 -2.60 32.35
N GLN A 345 28.53 -3.49 33.24
CA GLN A 345 29.31 -4.67 33.66
C GLN A 345 29.07 -5.93 32.82
N SER A 346 27.82 -6.19 32.42
CA SER A 346 27.46 -7.44 31.73
C SER A 346 26.72 -7.14 30.44
N VAL A 347 27.46 -6.77 29.40
CA VAL A 347 26.93 -6.68 28.03
C VAL A 347 26.78 -8.09 27.47
N ILE A 348 25.53 -8.51 27.24
CA ILE A 348 25.17 -9.81 26.66
C ILE A 348 25.26 -9.74 25.13
N GLN A 349 24.81 -8.62 24.58
CA GLN A 349 24.79 -8.31 23.16
C GLN A 349 25.05 -6.81 23.00
N ASP A 350 25.99 -6.43 22.14
CA ASP A 350 26.20 -5.03 21.79
C ASP A 350 25.18 -4.56 20.75
N ALA A 351 24.86 -3.27 20.80
CA ALA A 351 24.14 -2.62 19.70
C ALA A 351 25.00 -2.60 18.45
N GLN A 352 24.41 -2.97 17.32
CA GLN A 352 25.08 -3.03 16.02
C GLN A 352 24.15 -2.52 14.93
N ASN A 353 24.70 -1.78 13.97
CA ASN A 353 24.02 -1.45 12.72
C ASN A 353 24.12 -2.62 11.74
N ALA A 354 23.12 -2.75 10.86
CA ALA A 354 23.24 -3.58 9.67
C ALA A 354 24.26 -2.94 8.74
N ARG A 355 25.18 -3.75 8.21
CA ARG A 355 26.23 -3.32 7.29
C ARG A 355 26.18 -4.22 6.05
N PHE A 356 26.14 -3.62 4.88
CA PHE A 356 26.06 -4.34 3.62
C PHE A 356 26.64 -3.52 2.47
N THR A 357 27.11 -4.19 1.42
CA THR A 357 27.43 -3.54 0.14
C THR A 357 26.27 -3.71 -0.84
N ALA A 358 26.12 -2.76 -1.75
CA ALA A 358 25.09 -2.80 -2.78
C ALA A 358 25.66 -2.41 -4.14
N ASP A 359 25.34 -3.19 -5.17
CA ASP A 359 25.68 -3.02 -6.58
C ASP A 359 27.17 -2.74 -6.89
N ASN A 360 28.07 -3.12 -5.97
CA ASN A 360 29.51 -2.83 -6.00
C ASN A 360 29.79 -1.35 -6.31
N VAL A 361 29.13 -0.44 -5.59
CA VAL A 361 29.35 0.99 -5.78
C VAL A 361 30.77 1.36 -5.29
N LYS A 362 31.65 1.73 -6.22
CA LYS A 362 33.09 2.00 -5.95
C LYS A 362 33.48 3.47 -5.96
N GLU A 363 32.57 4.35 -6.38
CA GLU A 363 32.87 5.77 -6.55
C GLU A 363 32.57 6.57 -5.27
N GLN A 364 33.47 6.49 -4.30
CA GLN A 364 33.28 7.11 -2.99
C GLN A 364 34.30 8.21 -2.70
N THR A 365 33.90 9.25 -1.98
CA THR A 365 34.83 10.25 -1.44
C THR A 365 35.41 9.84 -0.09
N THR A 366 34.74 8.92 0.60
CA THR A 366 35.18 8.32 1.87
C THR A 366 35.03 6.83 1.73
N ALA A 367 36.14 6.11 1.76
CA ALA A 367 36.22 4.67 1.67
C ALA A 367 36.58 4.12 3.05
N GLN A 368 35.84 3.12 3.52
CA GLN A 368 36.07 2.50 4.82
C GLN A 368 36.24 1.00 4.64
N SER A 369 37.22 0.42 5.35
CA SER A 369 37.37 -1.03 5.37
C SER A 369 36.29 -1.71 6.22
N GLU A 370 36.19 -3.01 6.04
CA GLU A 370 35.65 -3.98 6.98
C GLU A 370 36.20 -3.73 8.39
N ARG A 371 35.38 -4.12 9.36
CA ARG A 371 35.69 -3.94 10.77
C ARG A 371 36.62 -5.05 11.24
N VAL A 372 37.64 -4.67 11.97
CA VAL A 372 38.61 -5.58 12.57
C VAL A 372 38.64 -5.41 14.08
N ASN A 373 39.05 -6.46 14.80
CA ASN A 373 39.06 -6.42 16.27
C ASN A 373 40.10 -5.45 16.86
N ASP A 374 41.14 -5.09 16.10
CA ASP A 374 42.24 -4.20 16.55
C ASP A 374 43.08 -3.75 15.34
N THR A 375 43.00 -2.46 14.98
CA THR A 375 43.70 -1.90 13.81
C THR A 375 45.23 -1.92 13.93
N SER A 376 45.78 -2.19 15.10
CA SER A 376 47.23 -2.28 15.35
C SER A 376 47.81 -3.68 15.09
N GLN A 377 46.97 -4.69 14.89
CA GLN A 377 47.41 -6.03 14.51
C GLN A 377 47.85 -6.09 13.05
N SER A 378 48.75 -7.02 12.74
CA SER A 378 49.22 -7.18 11.35
C SER A 378 48.09 -7.68 10.44
N LEU A 379 48.14 -7.30 9.16
CA LEU A 379 47.13 -7.68 8.15
C LEU A 379 46.90 -9.19 8.09
N LEU A 380 47.96 -10.00 8.26
CA LEU A 380 47.84 -11.45 8.30
C LEU A 380 47.11 -11.95 9.56
N ASN A 381 47.39 -11.41 10.74
CA ASN A 381 46.74 -11.83 11.99
C ASN A 381 45.25 -11.44 12.00
N LEU A 382 44.91 -10.36 11.30
CA LEU A 382 43.53 -9.95 11.04
C LEU A 382 42.84 -10.80 9.98
N GLY A 383 43.57 -11.67 9.26
CA GLY A 383 43.02 -12.53 8.21
C GLY A 383 42.68 -11.80 6.92
N LEU A 384 43.11 -10.55 6.76
CA LEU A 384 42.78 -9.72 5.59
C LEU A 384 43.53 -10.16 4.32
N VAL A 385 44.57 -10.97 4.46
CA VAL A 385 45.45 -11.42 3.37
C VAL A 385 45.99 -12.83 3.64
N GLU A 386 46.39 -13.56 2.60
CA GLU A 386 46.97 -14.90 2.75
C GLU A 386 48.45 -14.86 3.22
N GLU A 387 48.91 -15.93 3.87
CA GLU A 387 50.33 -16.09 4.25
C GLU A 387 51.26 -15.96 3.03
N ASN A 388 52.32 -15.14 3.15
CA ASN A 388 53.29 -14.85 2.09
C ASN A 388 52.74 -14.09 0.87
N SER A 389 51.61 -13.39 1.03
CA SER A 389 51.11 -12.45 0.02
C SER A 389 52.04 -11.24 -0.07
N ASN A 390 52.47 -10.89 -1.28
CA ASN A 390 53.22 -9.67 -1.56
C ASN A 390 52.39 -8.82 -2.50
N PHE A 391 51.94 -7.67 -2.04
CA PHE A 391 51.10 -6.78 -2.83
C PHE A 391 51.46 -5.31 -2.62
N THR A 392 50.98 -4.46 -3.53
CA THR A 392 51.01 -3.01 -3.39
C THR A 392 49.58 -2.51 -3.35
N LEU A 393 49.30 -1.54 -2.50
CA LEU A 393 48.02 -0.85 -2.47
C LEU A 393 48.16 0.47 -3.22
N SER A 394 47.50 0.58 -4.36
CA SER A 394 47.36 1.84 -5.10
C SER A 394 46.07 2.54 -4.71
N VAL A 395 46.16 3.81 -4.37
CA VAL A 395 45.00 4.69 -4.13
C VAL A 395 45.06 5.83 -5.14
N THR A 396 44.06 5.89 -6.01
CA THR A 396 43.97 6.91 -7.07
C THR A 396 42.77 7.79 -6.81
N ASN A 397 43.01 9.10 -6.86
CA ASN A 397 41.92 10.07 -6.95
C ASN A 397 41.55 10.28 -8.42
N ASN A 398 40.28 10.07 -8.76
CA ASN A 398 39.75 10.19 -10.13
C ASN A 398 39.71 11.64 -10.67
N ASP A 399 40.32 12.61 -9.98
CA ASP A 399 40.72 13.90 -10.54
C ASP A 399 41.83 13.81 -11.62
N GLY A 400 42.44 12.63 -11.76
CA GLY A 400 43.41 12.29 -12.81
C GLY A 400 44.85 12.73 -12.52
N THR A 401 45.18 13.07 -11.27
CA THR A 401 46.49 13.67 -10.93
C THR A 401 47.20 13.11 -9.69
N THR A 402 46.51 12.37 -8.81
CA THR A 402 47.10 11.85 -7.56
C THR A 402 46.97 10.33 -7.47
N ASP A 403 48.09 9.63 -7.66
CA ASP A 403 48.24 8.19 -7.45
C ASP A 403 49.22 7.96 -6.29
N ILE A 404 48.76 7.27 -5.24
CA ILE A 404 49.56 6.83 -4.10
C ILE A 404 49.82 5.34 -4.29
N GLU A 405 51.06 4.89 -4.12
CA GLU A 405 51.39 3.46 -4.15
C GLU A 405 52.06 3.08 -2.82
N VAL A 406 51.46 2.15 -2.07
CA VAL A 406 51.97 1.69 -0.78
C VAL A 406 52.53 0.26 -0.93
N PRO A 407 53.83 0.03 -0.68
CA PRO A 407 54.88 1.00 -0.33
C PRO A 407 55.38 1.75 -1.58
N ASP A 408 55.87 3.00 -1.43
CA ASP A 408 56.38 3.78 -2.56
C ASP A 408 57.58 3.08 -3.25
N GLY A 409 57.50 2.94 -4.58
CA GLY A 409 58.50 2.29 -5.42
C GLY A 409 58.27 0.78 -5.60
N SER A 410 59.31 0.04 -5.96
CA SER A 410 59.20 -1.38 -6.32
C SER A 410 59.12 -2.35 -5.12
N GLY A 411 58.64 -1.88 -3.96
CA GLY A 411 58.49 -2.67 -2.75
C GLY A 411 57.18 -3.47 -2.72
N SER A 412 56.96 -4.22 -1.66
CA SER A 412 55.65 -4.84 -1.35
C SER A 412 55.36 -4.68 0.13
N ILE A 413 54.08 -4.67 0.50
CA ILE A 413 53.64 -4.67 1.90
C ILE A 413 54.13 -5.97 2.57
N ASP A 414 54.68 -5.85 3.78
CA ASP A 414 55.07 -6.99 4.62
C ASP A 414 53.87 -7.33 5.52
N VAL A 415 53.04 -8.26 5.06
CA VAL A 415 51.74 -8.58 5.70
C VAL A 415 51.85 -9.13 7.12
N ASP A 416 53.03 -9.62 7.51
CA ASP A 416 53.33 -10.10 8.86
C ASP A 416 53.60 -8.96 9.85
N ALA A 417 53.98 -7.79 9.35
CA ALA A 417 54.46 -6.66 10.14
C ALA A 417 53.64 -5.38 9.97
N THR A 418 52.93 -5.20 8.85
CA THR A 418 52.11 -4.02 8.56
C THR A 418 50.73 -4.18 9.17
N SER A 419 50.25 -3.16 9.85
CA SER A 419 48.88 -3.02 10.38
C SER A 419 48.04 -2.04 9.54
N LEU A 420 46.74 -1.91 9.83
CA LEU A 420 45.90 -0.87 9.18
C LEU A 420 46.36 0.54 9.56
N GLU A 421 46.84 0.74 10.79
CA GLU A 421 47.44 2.02 11.24
C GLU A 421 48.71 2.36 10.44
N ASP A 422 49.54 1.35 10.16
CA ASP A 422 50.74 1.52 9.33
C ASP A 422 50.37 1.87 7.88
N LEU A 423 49.31 1.26 7.32
CA LEU A 423 48.80 1.63 5.99
C LEU A 423 48.30 3.07 5.95
N ALA A 424 47.49 3.50 6.93
CA ALA A 424 47.02 4.88 7.02
C ALA A 424 48.20 5.87 7.08
N THR A 425 49.21 5.54 7.88
CA THR A 425 50.44 6.34 7.99
C THR A 425 51.18 6.38 6.65
N ALA A 426 51.35 5.23 5.98
CA ALA A 426 52.05 5.14 4.71
C ALA A 426 51.35 5.90 3.56
N ILE A 427 50.01 5.95 3.56
CA ILE A 427 49.22 6.78 2.64
C ILE A 427 49.50 8.26 2.90
N ASN A 428 49.44 8.69 4.15
CA ASN A 428 49.65 10.10 4.53
C ASN A 428 51.10 10.57 4.32
N ASP A 429 52.09 9.70 4.52
CA ASP A 429 53.52 10.00 4.39
C ASP A 429 53.93 10.37 2.95
N GLN A 430 53.14 9.96 1.95
CA GLN A 430 53.34 10.38 0.55
C GLN A 430 52.90 11.83 0.31
N THR A 431 52.35 12.50 1.33
CA THR A 431 51.88 13.89 1.30
C THR A 431 50.89 14.21 0.16
N PRO A 432 49.87 13.38 -0.07
CA PRO A 432 48.83 13.69 -1.05
C PRO A 432 48.14 15.01 -0.69
N ALA A 433 47.93 15.88 -1.68
CA ALA A 433 47.26 17.17 -1.46
C ALA A 433 45.76 17.02 -1.20
N SER A 434 45.18 15.90 -1.60
CA SER A 434 43.74 15.66 -1.64
C SER A 434 43.24 14.43 -0.90
N ILE A 435 44.11 13.47 -0.59
CA ILE A 435 43.76 12.21 0.08
C ILE A 435 44.24 12.29 1.54
N THR A 436 43.48 11.75 2.48
CA THR A 436 43.91 11.56 3.87
C THR A 436 43.46 10.19 4.34
N ALA A 437 44.26 9.49 5.12
CA ALA A 437 43.88 8.21 5.72
C ALA A 437 43.96 8.27 7.25
N GLY A 438 43.15 7.46 7.91
CA GLY A 438 43.14 7.30 9.36
C GLY A 438 42.46 5.99 9.73
N THR A 439 42.51 5.63 11.01
CA THR A 439 41.67 4.55 11.54
C THR A 439 40.56 5.16 12.38
N VAL A 440 39.36 4.62 12.27
CA VAL A 440 38.14 5.14 12.91
C VAL A 440 37.48 4.07 13.78
N ASP A 441 36.78 4.51 14.81
CA ASP A 441 35.89 3.70 15.67
C ASP A 441 34.48 3.78 15.10
N THR A 442 34.03 2.67 14.49
CA THR A 442 32.71 2.59 13.83
C THR A 442 31.60 2.05 14.73
N ASN A 443 31.87 1.62 15.97
CA ASN A 443 30.85 1.13 16.91
C ASN A 443 30.71 1.92 18.21
N GLY A 444 31.54 2.94 18.40
CA GLY A 444 31.56 3.80 19.58
C GLY A 444 32.02 3.07 20.84
N ASP A 445 32.85 2.02 20.72
CA ASP A 445 33.39 1.29 21.87
C ASP A 445 34.70 1.90 22.42
N GLY A 446 35.23 2.92 21.75
CA GLY A 446 36.46 3.63 22.09
C GLY A 446 37.72 3.03 21.47
N GLN A 447 37.61 2.00 20.63
CA GLN A 447 38.72 1.43 19.86
C GLN A 447 38.48 1.60 18.37
N ASN A 448 39.53 1.97 17.64
CA ASN A 448 39.45 2.03 16.18
C ASN A 448 39.39 0.62 15.60
N ASP A 449 38.49 0.43 14.64
CA ASP A 449 38.19 -0.88 14.05
C ASP A 449 38.14 -0.86 12.51
N SER A 450 38.28 0.28 11.85
CA SER A 450 38.31 0.37 10.39
C SER A 450 39.39 1.32 9.87
N LEU A 451 39.93 1.04 8.68
CA LEU A 451 40.75 1.97 7.90
C LEU A 451 39.83 2.88 7.08
N GLU A 452 39.91 4.18 7.28
CA GLU A 452 39.20 5.19 6.51
C GLU A 452 40.16 5.96 5.60
N VAL A 453 39.81 6.10 4.33
CA VAL A 453 40.51 6.91 3.34
C VAL A 453 39.53 7.94 2.79
N ASN A 454 39.87 9.22 2.92
CA ASN A 454 39.06 10.34 2.47
C ASN A 454 39.71 11.05 1.29
N SER A 455 38.89 11.58 0.40
CA SER A 455 39.24 12.47 -0.70
C SER A 455 38.50 13.79 -0.56
N SER A 456 39.24 14.90 -0.62
CA SER A 456 38.69 16.25 -0.61
C SER A 456 38.22 16.74 -1.99
N ASN A 457 38.50 15.99 -3.06
CA ASN A 457 38.06 16.30 -4.42
C ASN A 457 37.98 15.03 -5.29
N GLY A 458 36.79 14.61 -5.72
CA GLY A 458 36.66 13.44 -6.63
C GLY A 458 36.67 12.09 -5.90
N SER A 459 36.24 11.04 -6.62
CA SER A 459 36.12 9.69 -6.07
C SER A 459 37.47 8.98 -5.95
N LEU A 460 37.56 8.10 -4.96
CA LEU A 460 38.67 7.20 -4.73
C LEU A 460 38.52 5.96 -5.62
N SER A 461 39.65 5.37 -5.98
CA SER A 461 39.72 4.04 -6.58
C SER A 461 40.95 3.33 -6.03
N PHE A 462 40.84 2.01 -5.88
CA PHE A 462 41.86 1.19 -5.26
C PHE A 462 42.28 0.06 -6.19
N SER A 463 43.53 -0.38 -6.02
CA SER A 463 44.03 -1.61 -6.64
C SER A 463 45.05 -2.22 -5.70
N ASP A 464 44.89 -3.49 -5.34
CA ASP A 464 45.84 -4.23 -4.51
C ASP A 464 46.79 -5.11 -5.34
N GLY A 465 46.82 -4.94 -6.67
CA GLY A 465 47.65 -5.76 -7.55
C GLY A 465 47.15 -7.21 -7.71
N GLY A 466 45.90 -7.50 -7.35
CA GLY A 466 45.28 -8.82 -7.45
C GLY A 466 45.54 -9.71 -6.22
N SER A 467 45.69 -9.06 -5.05
CA SER A 467 45.67 -9.69 -3.74
C SER A 467 44.22 -10.04 -3.37
N THR A 468 43.98 -10.51 -2.14
CA THR A 468 42.64 -10.65 -1.56
C THR A 468 42.31 -9.50 -0.63
N PHE A 469 43.10 -8.42 -0.64
CA PHE A 469 43.03 -7.40 0.41
C PHE A 469 41.76 -6.58 0.23
N LEU A 470 41.48 -6.12 -0.99
CA LEU A 470 40.26 -5.36 -1.25
C LEU A 470 39.01 -6.22 -1.08
N GLU A 471 39.05 -7.48 -1.50
CA GLU A 471 37.92 -8.40 -1.35
C GLU A 471 37.62 -8.74 0.12
N ASN A 472 38.64 -8.89 0.96
CA ASN A 472 38.45 -9.16 2.40
C ASN A 472 38.23 -7.89 3.22
N THR A 473 38.41 -6.70 2.63
CA THR A 473 38.24 -5.42 3.35
C THR A 473 37.10 -4.59 2.83
N ASN A 474 36.53 -4.88 1.67
CA ASN A 474 35.53 -4.02 1.02
C ASN A 474 35.96 -2.54 0.92
N LEU A 475 37.25 -2.23 0.98
CA LEU A 475 37.75 -0.85 1.03
C LEU A 475 37.44 -0.08 -0.26
N ASP A 476 37.17 -0.79 -1.36
CA ASP A 476 36.77 -0.21 -2.64
C ASP A 476 35.26 -0.27 -2.92
N ASP A 477 34.44 -0.76 -1.98
CA ASP A 477 32.99 -0.90 -2.09
C ASP A 477 32.25 -0.05 -1.05
N GLU A 478 31.04 0.43 -1.38
CA GLU A 478 30.30 1.34 -0.51
C GLU A 478 29.59 0.52 0.55
N ILE A 479 29.98 0.72 1.81
CA ILE A 479 29.35 0.07 2.95
C ILE A 479 28.19 0.96 3.42
N PHE A 480 26.98 0.44 3.24
CA PHE A 480 25.77 1.06 3.76
C PHE A 480 25.53 0.61 5.20
N GLU A 481 25.28 1.57 6.09
CA GLU A 481 24.93 1.30 7.49
C GLU A 481 23.49 1.69 7.79
N ARG A 482 22.72 0.81 8.44
CA ARG A 482 21.34 1.09 8.87
C ARG A 482 21.09 0.58 10.27
N GLN A 483 20.31 1.32 11.05
CA GLN A 483 19.91 0.90 12.40
C GLN A 483 19.03 -0.37 12.38
N SER A 484 18.34 -0.65 11.27
CA SER A 484 17.39 -1.76 11.13
C SER A 484 17.86 -2.82 10.14
N ASN A 485 17.37 -4.04 10.31
CA ASN A 485 17.51 -5.12 9.32
C ASN A 485 16.50 -4.98 8.15
N THR A 486 15.61 -3.99 8.19
CA THR A 486 14.74 -3.64 7.07
C THR A 486 15.28 -2.37 6.42
N VAL A 487 15.56 -2.44 5.11
CA VAL A 487 16.20 -1.38 4.33
C VAL A 487 15.33 -1.06 3.12
N ASP A 488 14.82 0.16 3.00
CA ASP A 488 13.90 0.58 1.93
C ASP A 488 14.35 1.83 1.16
N ASP A 489 15.53 2.34 1.47
CA ASP A 489 16.04 3.63 0.99
C ASP A 489 17.24 3.50 0.03
N VAL A 490 17.83 2.31 -0.10
CA VAL A 490 18.97 2.07 -1.01
C VAL A 490 18.54 1.89 -2.46
N PHE A 491 17.43 1.18 -2.68
CA PHE A 491 16.94 0.86 -4.01
C PHE A 491 15.50 1.36 -4.15
N GLN A 492 15.26 2.23 -5.14
CA GLN A 492 13.93 2.78 -5.36
C GLN A 492 12.90 1.66 -5.55
N GLY A 493 11.92 1.59 -4.65
CA GLY A 493 10.81 0.65 -4.73
C GLY A 493 11.15 -0.79 -4.33
N VAL A 494 12.31 -1.03 -3.70
CA VAL A 494 12.71 -2.34 -3.16
C VAL A 494 12.96 -2.20 -1.67
N THR A 495 12.31 -3.05 -0.88
CA THR A 495 12.56 -3.17 0.58
C THR A 495 13.27 -4.49 0.85
N LEU A 496 14.52 -4.42 1.30
CA LEU A 496 15.32 -5.56 1.73
C LEU A 496 15.04 -5.88 3.20
N ASN A 497 15.08 -7.16 3.54
CA ASN A 497 14.96 -7.70 4.90
C ASN A 497 16.16 -8.61 5.13
N ILE A 498 17.14 -8.12 5.86
CA ILE A 498 18.38 -8.81 6.19
C ILE A 498 18.10 -9.87 7.26
N ARG A 499 18.42 -11.13 6.94
CA ARG A 499 18.12 -12.29 7.78
C ARG A 499 19.36 -12.92 8.38
N GLN A 500 20.44 -12.97 7.61
CA GLN A 500 21.72 -13.53 8.01
C GLN A 500 22.85 -12.71 7.40
N ALA A 501 23.93 -12.50 8.17
CA ALA A 501 25.19 -12.02 7.65
C ALA A 501 26.06 -13.22 7.25
N GLU A 502 26.62 -13.18 6.06
CA GLU A 502 27.52 -14.22 5.56
C GLU A 502 28.57 -13.59 4.66
N ASP A 503 29.54 -12.96 5.30
CA ASP A 503 30.68 -12.29 4.66
C ASP A 503 31.36 -13.20 3.61
N GLY A 504 31.73 -12.59 2.48
CA GLY A 504 32.21 -13.21 1.25
C GLY A 504 31.11 -13.76 0.33
N THR A 505 29.81 -13.58 0.65
CA THR A 505 28.67 -14.05 -0.16
C THR A 505 27.91 -12.92 -0.82
N THR A 506 28.10 -12.80 -2.14
CA THR A 506 27.27 -11.93 -2.97
C THR A 506 25.94 -12.60 -3.29
N VAL A 507 24.85 -11.95 -2.92
CA VAL A 507 23.48 -12.28 -3.33
C VAL A 507 23.15 -11.48 -4.59
N ASN A 508 22.94 -12.16 -5.71
CA ASN A 508 22.33 -11.56 -6.90
C ASN A 508 20.81 -11.65 -6.79
N LEU A 509 20.15 -10.50 -6.78
CA LEU A 509 18.71 -10.33 -6.65
C LEU A 509 18.16 -9.74 -7.98
N PRO A 510 17.67 -10.59 -8.90
CA PRO A 510 17.09 -10.12 -10.16
C PRO A 510 15.73 -9.47 -9.91
N VAL A 511 15.54 -8.23 -10.36
CA VAL A 511 14.22 -7.60 -10.44
C VAL A 511 13.73 -7.65 -11.88
N GLU A 512 12.64 -8.38 -12.09
CA GLU A 512 12.08 -8.65 -13.41
C GLU A 512 10.66 -8.09 -13.53
N ARG A 513 10.15 -8.03 -14.76
CA ARG A 513 8.73 -7.74 -15.01
C ARG A 513 7.91 -8.98 -14.66
N ASP A 514 6.78 -8.81 -13.98
CA ASP A 514 5.86 -9.93 -13.76
C ASP A 514 5.02 -10.22 -15.01
N LEU A 515 5.56 -11.09 -15.88
CA LEU A 515 4.88 -11.50 -17.11
C LEU A 515 3.66 -12.38 -16.82
N ALA A 516 3.65 -13.10 -15.70
CA ALA A 516 2.54 -13.97 -15.32
C ALA A 516 1.33 -13.16 -14.88
N ALA A 517 1.54 -12.13 -14.05
CA ALA A 517 0.50 -11.19 -13.65
C ALA A 517 -0.10 -10.46 -14.87
N ALA A 518 0.75 -9.97 -15.79
CA ALA A 518 0.28 -9.35 -17.02
C ALA A 518 -0.59 -10.30 -17.87
N ARG A 519 -0.21 -11.58 -17.98
CA ARG A 519 -1.00 -12.60 -18.69
C ARG A 519 -2.34 -12.87 -17.99
N GLU A 520 -2.34 -12.99 -16.67
CA GLU A 520 -3.55 -13.23 -15.86
C GLU A 520 -4.54 -12.07 -15.98
N ASP A 521 -4.06 -10.84 -16.02
CA ASP A 521 -4.92 -9.67 -16.18
C ASP A 521 -5.49 -9.53 -17.59
N ILE A 522 -4.70 -9.87 -18.62
CA ILE A 522 -5.22 -9.98 -19.99
C ILE A 522 -6.28 -11.08 -20.09
N GLN A 523 -6.09 -12.21 -19.41
CA GLN A 523 -7.10 -13.28 -19.34
C GLN A 523 -8.36 -12.82 -18.61
N SER A 524 -8.21 -12.13 -17.47
CA SER A 524 -9.34 -11.56 -16.72
C SER A 524 -10.16 -10.58 -17.56
N PHE A 525 -9.50 -9.80 -18.42
CA PHE A 525 -10.17 -8.93 -19.39
C PHE A 525 -10.99 -9.73 -20.41
N VAL A 526 -10.41 -10.80 -20.98
CA VAL A 526 -11.10 -11.70 -21.91
C VAL A 526 -12.32 -12.34 -21.23
N ASP A 527 -12.18 -12.82 -20.00
CA ASP A 527 -13.25 -13.46 -19.25
C ASP A 527 -14.38 -12.49 -18.89
N ALA A 528 -14.05 -11.26 -18.48
CA ALA A 528 -15.06 -10.24 -18.21
C ALA A 528 -15.81 -9.81 -19.49
N PHE A 529 -15.11 -9.71 -20.62
CA PHE A 529 -15.75 -9.47 -21.92
C PHE A 529 -16.70 -10.62 -22.28
N ASN A 530 -16.23 -11.85 -22.13
CA ASN A 530 -17.00 -13.07 -22.40
C ASN A 530 -18.22 -13.19 -21.50
N SER A 531 -18.10 -12.80 -20.22
CA SER A 531 -19.20 -12.74 -19.26
C SER A 531 -20.36 -11.87 -19.77
N VAL A 532 -20.06 -10.67 -20.27
CA VAL A 532 -21.07 -9.77 -20.86
C VAL A 532 -21.67 -10.37 -22.13
N GLN A 533 -20.83 -10.87 -23.05
CA GLN A 533 -21.29 -11.42 -24.33
C GLN A 533 -22.17 -12.67 -24.14
N ARG A 534 -21.79 -13.57 -23.22
CA ARG A 534 -22.60 -14.75 -22.85
C ARG A 534 -23.94 -14.34 -22.26
N PHE A 535 -23.99 -13.31 -21.42
CA PHE A 535 -25.26 -12.80 -20.89
C PHE A 535 -26.17 -12.26 -22.00
N VAL A 536 -25.64 -11.47 -22.93
CA VAL A 536 -26.41 -10.97 -24.08
C VAL A 536 -26.96 -12.13 -24.92
N ASN A 537 -26.14 -13.15 -25.19
CA ASN A 537 -26.57 -14.34 -25.92
C ASN A 537 -27.65 -15.13 -25.16
N ALA A 538 -27.49 -15.29 -23.84
CA ALA A 538 -28.45 -16.00 -22.98
C ALA A 538 -29.82 -15.31 -22.98
N GLN A 539 -29.83 -13.97 -22.88
CA GLN A 539 -31.06 -13.18 -22.97
C GLN A 539 -31.73 -13.29 -24.34
N ARG A 540 -30.98 -13.37 -25.44
CA ARG A 540 -31.57 -13.52 -26.78
C ARG A 540 -32.06 -14.94 -27.10
N GLN A 541 -31.49 -15.95 -26.45
CA GLN A 541 -31.79 -17.36 -26.69
C GLN A 541 -32.71 -17.96 -25.63
N GLU A 542 -33.13 -17.17 -24.63
CA GLU A 542 -33.96 -17.61 -23.50
C GLU A 542 -33.32 -18.79 -22.75
N VAL A 543 -31.99 -18.73 -22.55
CA VAL A 543 -31.23 -19.76 -21.83
C VAL A 543 -30.87 -19.25 -20.44
N GLN A 544 -31.14 -20.05 -19.43
CA GLN A 544 -30.78 -19.75 -18.05
C GLN A 544 -29.27 -19.89 -17.83
N LEU A 545 -28.63 -18.86 -17.26
CA LEU A 545 -27.26 -18.95 -16.76
C LEU A 545 -27.22 -19.51 -15.34
N GLU A 546 -26.09 -20.09 -14.96
CA GLU A 546 -25.89 -20.59 -13.60
C GLU A 546 -26.07 -19.47 -12.57
N GLY A 547 -26.87 -19.73 -11.52
CA GLY A 547 -27.20 -18.73 -10.49
C GLY A 547 -28.25 -17.69 -10.87
N GLN A 548 -28.83 -17.76 -12.08
CA GLN A 548 -29.87 -16.83 -12.54
C GLN A 548 -31.28 -17.33 -12.17
N SER A 549 -32.19 -16.43 -11.76
CA SER A 549 -33.61 -16.78 -11.59
C SER A 549 -34.26 -17.09 -12.94
N GLU A 550 -35.10 -18.14 -12.98
CA GLU A 550 -35.84 -18.56 -14.18
C GLU A 550 -36.69 -17.41 -14.76
N ASP A 551 -37.22 -16.53 -13.90
CA ASP A 551 -38.08 -15.41 -14.31
C ASP A 551 -37.32 -14.27 -15.03
N THR A 552 -35.99 -14.23 -14.91
CA THR A 552 -35.15 -13.21 -15.58
C THR A 552 -34.58 -13.70 -16.92
N VAL A 553 -34.89 -14.94 -17.30
CA VAL A 553 -34.41 -15.56 -18.53
C VAL A 553 -35.18 -14.99 -19.72
N GLY A 554 -34.45 -14.39 -20.67
CA GLY A 554 -35.07 -13.82 -21.86
C GLY A 554 -35.84 -12.52 -21.62
N ALA A 555 -35.85 -11.98 -20.40
CA ALA A 555 -36.59 -10.76 -20.05
C ALA A 555 -36.21 -9.56 -20.95
N LEU A 556 -34.96 -9.53 -21.43
CA LEU A 556 -34.44 -8.45 -22.28
C LEU A 556 -34.48 -8.74 -23.78
N ALA A 557 -35.01 -9.89 -24.23
CA ALA A 557 -34.93 -10.32 -25.63
C ALA A 557 -35.47 -9.28 -26.64
N ASP A 558 -36.53 -8.56 -26.26
CA ASP A 558 -37.18 -7.51 -27.07
C ASP A 558 -36.66 -6.08 -26.80
N GLU A 559 -35.70 -5.92 -25.90
CA GLU A 559 -35.20 -4.60 -25.49
C GLU A 559 -34.11 -4.07 -26.42
N ARG A 560 -34.25 -2.81 -26.88
CA ARG A 560 -33.27 -2.15 -27.77
C ARG A 560 -31.89 -1.98 -27.14
N VAL A 561 -31.82 -1.99 -25.82
CA VAL A 561 -30.58 -1.87 -25.05
C VAL A 561 -29.60 -2.98 -25.42
N LEU A 562 -30.07 -4.22 -25.71
CA LEU A 562 -29.22 -5.33 -26.11
C LEU A 562 -28.57 -5.11 -27.48
N ASP A 563 -29.21 -4.39 -28.41
CA ASP A 563 -28.64 -4.07 -29.71
C ASP A 563 -27.52 -3.02 -29.57
N SER A 564 -27.75 -2.02 -28.73
CA SER A 564 -26.75 -0.99 -28.43
C SER A 564 -25.55 -1.57 -27.68
N ILE A 565 -25.79 -2.53 -26.79
CA ILE A 565 -24.74 -3.27 -26.09
C ILE A 565 -23.95 -4.15 -27.06
N GLN A 566 -24.62 -4.87 -27.96
CA GLN A 566 -23.92 -5.68 -28.97
C GLN A 566 -23.02 -4.83 -29.86
N GLN A 567 -23.46 -3.63 -30.24
CA GLN A 567 -22.62 -2.71 -31.02
C GLN A 567 -21.35 -2.28 -30.26
N ARG A 568 -21.46 -2.04 -28.94
CA ARG A 568 -20.30 -1.71 -28.09
C ARG A 568 -19.35 -2.91 -27.93
N LEU A 569 -19.89 -4.12 -27.76
CA LEU A 569 -19.08 -5.34 -27.68
C LEU A 569 -18.35 -5.62 -29.00
N ASN A 570 -19.01 -5.40 -30.13
CA ASN A 570 -18.38 -5.51 -31.43
C ASN A 570 -17.25 -4.47 -31.60
N GLN A 571 -17.44 -3.22 -31.11
CA GLN A 571 -16.39 -2.20 -31.12
C GLN A 571 -15.17 -2.59 -30.28
N ILE A 572 -15.39 -3.26 -29.14
CA ILE A 572 -14.31 -3.75 -28.27
C ILE A 572 -13.56 -4.92 -28.94
N SER A 573 -14.29 -5.93 -29.42
CA SER A 573 -13.72 -7.13 -30.07
C SER A 573 -12.96 -6.78 -31.36
N SER A 574 -13.49 -5.87 -32.18
CA SER A 574 -12.82 -5.37 -33.38
C SER A 574 -11.94 -4.16 -33.12
N GLY A 575 -11.63 -3.87 -31.85
CA GLY A 575 -10.87 -2.69 -31.45
C GLY A 575 -9.47 -2.70 -32.04
N VAL A 576 -9.00 -1.50 -32.41
CA VAL A 576 -7.63 -1.28 -32.89
C VAL A 576 -7.03 -0.20 -32.00
N GLY A 577 -5.82 -0.45 -31.51
CA GLY A 577 -5.02 0.58 -30.84
C GLY A 577 -4.77 1.74 -31.82
N ARG A 578 -4.92 2.98 -31.36
CA ARG A 578 -4.71 4.18 -32.20
C ARG A 578 -3.43 4.87 -31.76
N ASN A 579 -2.55 5.17 -32.72
CA ASN A 579 -1.20 5.69 -32.45
C ASN A 579 -0.45 4.90 -31.37
N VAL A 580 -0.63 3.58 -31.39
CA VAL A 580 0.16 2.68 -30.54
C VAL A 580 1.48 2.43 -31.24
N ASP A 581 2.56 2.76 -30.55
CA ASP A 581 3.92 2.52 -31.00
C ASP A 581 4.23 1.02 -30.83
N GLY A 582 4.70 0.35 -31.89
CA GLY A 582 5.03 -1.08 -31.88
C GLY A 582 4.42 -1.93 -33.00
N GLU A 583 4.72 -3.23 -32.97
CA GLU A 583 4.26 -4.20 -33.99
C GLU A 583 2.78 -4.60 -33.82
N PHE A 584 2.21 -4.41 -32.63
CA PHE A 584 0.87 -4.87 -32.28
C PHE A 584 -0.14 -3.73 -32.22
N SER A 585 -1.16 -3.79 -33.08
CA SER A 585 -2.27 -2.82 -33.10
C SER A 585 -3.65 -3.46 -32.90
N THR A 586 -3.74 -4.79 -32.84
CA THR A 586 -5.01 -5.53 -32.70
C THR A 586 -4.90 -6.64 -31.67
N LEU A 587 -6.00 -7.03 -31.04
CA LEU A 587 -6.03 -8.22 -30.16
C LEU A 587 -5.55 -9.48 -30.89
N ARG A 588 -5.88 -9.61 -32.18
CA ARG A 588 -5.51 -10.78 -32.98
C ARG A 588 -4.00 -10.91 -33.18
N SER A 589 -3.25 -9.81 -33.23
CA SER A 589 -1.80 -9.86 -33.42
C SER A 589 -1.05 -10.44 -32.22
N ILE A 590 -1.68 -10.49 -31.04
CA ILE A 590 -1.15 -11.12 -29.82
C ILE A 590 -1.87 -12.45 -29.49
N GLY A 591 -2.62 -13.01 -30.44
CA GLY A 591 -3.30 -14.30 -30.28
C GLY A 591 -4.69 -14.23 -29.62
N ILE A 592 -5.25 -13.05 -29.37
CA ILE A 592 -6.60 -12.90 -28.80
C ILE A 592 -7.60 -12.66 -29.93
N GLN A 593 -8.55 -13.57 -30.13
CA GLN A 593 -9.53 -13.44 -31.21
C GLN A 593 -10.87 -14.07 -30.86
N GLU A 594 -11.91 -13.73 -31.63
CA GLU A 594 -13.23 -14.33 -31.51
C GLU A 594 -13.19 -15.85 -31.83
N LEU A 595 -14.00 -16.65 -31.13
CA LEU A 595 -14.19 -18.07 -31.48
C LEU A 595 -14.77 -18.20 -32.89
N GLN A 596 -14.24 -19.15 -33.67
CA GLN A 596 -14.74 -19.42 -35.02
C GLN A 596 -16.05 -20.20 -34.97
N ASP A 597 -16.90 -20.04 -36.00
CA ASP A 597 -18.24 -20.64 -36.05
C ASP A 597 -18.24 -22.18 -35.89
N ASP A 598 -17.17 -22.86 -36.32
CA ASP A 598 -17.00 -24.31 -36.22
C ASP A 598 -16.48 -24.79 -34.85
N GLU A 599 -15.94 -23.89 -34.03
CA GLU A 599 -15.46 -24.14 -32.66
C GLU A 599 -16.57 -23.93 -31.60
N ILE A 600 -17.68 -23.30 -31.98
CA ILE A 600 -18.79 -22.97 -31.07
C ILE A 600 -19.61 -24.25 -30.78
N ALA A 601 -19.25 -24.95 -29.71
CA ALA A 601 -20.05 -26.07 -29.19
C ALA A 601 -21.30 -25.60 -28.41
N ASP A 602 -21.16 -24.54 -27.63
CA ASP A 602 -22.24 -23.89 -26.88
C ASP A 602 -22.66 -22.60 -27.62
N PRO A 603 -23.93 -22.49 -28.09
CA PRO A 603 -24.44 -21.28 -28.75
C PRO A 603 -24.28 -19.98 -27.96
N LEU A 604 -24.10 -20.05 -26.63
CA LEU A 604 -23.84 -18.88 -25.79
C LEU A 604 -22.44 -18.30 -25.98
N ASN A 605 -21.51 -19.04 -26.59
CA ASN A 605 -20.14 -18.60 -26.84
C ASN A 605 -19.98 -17.81 -28.16
N ARG A 606 -21.06 -17.52 -28.89
CA ARG A 606 -20.97 -16.72 -30.11
C ARG A 606 -20.52 -15.29 -29.82
N GLY A 607 -19.51 -14.79 -30.53
CA GLY A 607 -18.96 -13.46 -30.26
C GLY A 607 -17.99 -13.38 -29.08
N THR A 608 -17.69 -14.52 -28.42
CA THR A 608 -16.74 -14.54 -27.30
C THR A 608 -15.30 -14.62 -27.79
N LEU A 609 -14.38 -14.04 -27.03
CA LEU A 609 -12.95 -14.03 -27.28
C LEU A 609 -12.28 -15.27 -26.66
N THR A 610 -11.21 -15.73 -27.28
CA THR A 610 -10.29 -16.73 -26.72
C THR A 610 -8.86 -16.25 -26.89
N VAL A 611 -8.03 -16.53 -25.88
CA VAL A 611 -6.58 -16.50 -26.02
C VAL A 611 -6.17 -17.77 -26.74
N ARG A 612 -5.51 -17.67 -27.89
CA ARG A 612 -5.03 -18.82 -28.65
C ARG A 612 -3.58 -19.12 -28.32
N ASP A 613 -3.31 -20.39 -28.10
CA ASP A 613 -1.96 -20.91 -27.94
C ASP A 613 -1.22 -21.03 -29.28
N SER A 614 -1.91 -20.92 -30.42
CA SER A 614 -1.30 -20.80 -31.75
C SER A 614 -2.29 -20.27 -32.81
N LEU A 615 -1.76 -19.60 -33.84
CA LEU A 615 -2.50 -19.26 -35.07
C LEU A 615 -2.45 -20.38 -36.12
N ASP A 616 -1.61 -21.42 -35.93
CA ASP A 616 -1.50 -22.61 -36.80
C ASP A 616 -1.57 -23.89 -35.95
N GLU A 617 -2.44 -24.83 -36.31
CA GLU A 617 -2.56 -26.14 -35.65
C GLU A 617 -1.25 -26.95 -35.64
N ASN A 618 -0.22 -26.54 -36.39
CA ASN A 618 1.07 -27.22 -36.51
C ASN A 618 2.29 -26.41 -36.00
N ASP A 619 2.09 -25.25 -35.34
CA ASP A 619 3.18 -24.38 -34.87
C ASP A 619 3.09 -24.10 -33.35
N PRO A 620 4.09 -24.43 -32.52
CA PRO A 620 4.01 -24.34 -31.06
C PRO A 620 4.35 -22.96 -30.46
N ALA A 621 4.12 -21.84 -31.14
CA ALA A 621 4.35 -20.52 -30.56
C ALA A 621 3.10 -20.00 -29.84
N VAL A 622 3.11 -20.08 -28.50
CA VAL A 622 2.12 -19.40 -27.62
C VAL A 622 2.27 -17.90 -27.82
N LEU A 623 1.37 -17.30 -28.60
CA LEU A 623 1.56 -15.94 -29.12
C LEU A 623 1.53 -14.89 -28.03
N LEU A 624 0.64 -15.01 -27.04
CA LEU A 624 0.56 -14.05 -25.94
C LEU A 624 1.82 -14.11 -25.06
N ASP A 625 2.26 -15.30 -24.68
CA ASP A 625 3.43 -15.49 -23.82
C ASP A 625 4.73 -15.08 -24.55
N THR A 626 4.81 -15.35 -25.85
CA THR A 626 5.92 -14.90 -26.70
C THR A 626 5.91 -13.38 -26.85
N ALA A 627 4.74 -12.78 -27.10
CA ALA A 627 4.59 -11.33 -27.20
C ALA A 627 4.96 -10.62 -25.89
N LEU A 628 4.52 -11.15 -24.74
CA LEU A 628 4.85 -10.60 -23.42
C LEU A 628 6.34 -10.71 -23.09
N SER A 629 6.99 -11.81 -23.46
CA SER A 629 8.43 -12.01 -23.17
C SER A 629 9.37 -11.28 -24.14
N GLN A 630 9.02 -11.17 -25.42
CA GLN A 630 9.90 -10.57 -26.44
C GLN A 630 9.57 -9.09 -26.74
N ASN A 631 8.29 -8.72 -26.69
CA ASN A 631 7.78 -7.41 -27.13
C ASN A 631 6.83 -6.81 -26.08
N PHE A 632 7.22 -6.86 -24.80
CA PHE A 632 6.40 -6.43 -23.67
C PHE A 632 5.81 -5.03 -23.84
N GLU A 633 6.63 -4.08 -24.28
CA GLU A 633 6.24 -2.67 -24.45
C GLU A 633 5.16 -2.52 -25.52
N ASP A 634 5.23 -3.28 -26.62
CA ASP A 634 4.22 -3.28 -27.68
C ASP A 634 2.88 -3.85 -27.18
N VAL A 635 2.93 -4.92 -26.36
CA VAL A 635 1.72 -5.47 -25.73
C VAL A 635 1.13 -4.47 -24.74
N ARG A 636 1.96 -3.81 -23.94
CA ARG A 636 1.52 -2.75 -23.02
C ARG A 636 0.83 -1.63 -23.79
N ASN A 637 1.45 -1.12 -24.85
CA ASN A 637 0.92 -0.04 -25.67
C ASN A 637 -0.40 -0.44 -26.33
N LEU A 638 -0.55 -1.70 -26.76
CA LEU A 638 -1.80 -2.21 -27.32
C LEU A 638 -3.00 -2.04 -26.37
N PHE A 639 -2.79 -2.13 -25.04
CA PHE A 639 -3.86 -2.02 -24.06
C PHE A 639 -3.97 -0.64 -23.38
N GLN A 640 -2.84 0.00 -23.06
CA GLN A 640 -2.81 1.20 -22.23
C GLN A 640 -3.08 2.49 -23.01
N PHE A 641 -3.42 3.56 -22.27
CA PHE A 641 -3.22 4.91 -22.78
C PHE A 641 -1.75 5.27 -22.63
N ASP A 642 -1.14 5.69 -23.73
CA ASP A 642 0.27 6.05 -23.80
C ASP A 642 0.40 7.57 -23.94
N PHE A 643 1.27 8.18 -23.14
CA PHE A 643 1.61 9.61 -23.21
C PHE A 643 3.13 9.72 -23.30
N ARG A 644 3.61 10.05 -24.49
CA ARG A 644 5.04 10.23 -24.78
C ARG A 644 5.33 11.71 -24.83
N THR A 645 6.32 12.18 -24.09
CA THR A 645 6.69 13.59 -24.01
C THR A 645 8.18 13.80 -24.25
N SER A 646 8.54 14.93 -24.83
CA SER A 646 9.93 15.36 -25.01
C SER A 646 10.58 15.91 -23.74
N ASN A 647 9.81 16.21 -22.69
CA ASN A 647 10.32 16.76 -21.43
C ASN A 647 9.89 15.87 -20.23
N PRO A 648 10.83 15.31 -19.44
CA PRO A 648 10.52 14.46 -18.29
C PRO A 648 9.80 15.18 -17.13
N SER A 649 9.90 16.51 -17.05
CA SER A 649 9.16 17.36 -16.10
C SER A 649 7.65 17.39 -16.39
N ALA A 650 7.23 16.98 -17.59
CA ALA A 650 5.83 16.86 -17.97
C ALA A 650 5.31 15.45 -17.65
N GLN A 651 4.30 15.35 -16.77
CA GLN A 651 3.75 14.07 -16.33
C GLN A 651 2.25 14.00 -16.61
N LEU A 652 1.79 12.84 -17.10
CA LEU A 652 0.37 12.58 -17.25
C LEU A 652 -0.30 12.48 -15.88
N LEU A 653 -1.26 13.35 -15.59
CA LEU A 653 -2.12 13.22 -14.40
C LEU A 653 -3.38 12.43 -14.70
N ASN A 654 -4.04 12.76 -15.81
CA ASN A 654 -5.35 12.18 -16.13
C ASN A 654 -5.66 12.25 -17.62
N PHE A 655 -6.56 11.38 -18.06
CA PHE A 655 -7.16 11.38 -19.39
C PHE A 655 -8.61 10.90 -19.31
N THR A 656 -9.41 11.20 -20.33
CA THR A 656 -10.83 10.84 -20.39
C THR A 656 -11.14 10.01 -21.63
N GLY A 657 -12.37 9.48 -21.73
CA GLY A 657 -12.81 8.77 -22.94
C GLY A 657 -12.88 9.63 -24.21
N ASN A 658 -12.76 10.96 -24.08
CA ASN A 658 -12.69 11.88 -25.21
C ASN A 658 -11.25 12.14 -25.66
N THR A 659 -10.26 11.73 -24.87
CA THR A 659 -8.84 11.95 -25.20
C THR A 659 -8.46 11.04 -26.36
N GLY A 660 -8.23 11.65 -27.51
CA GLY A 660 -7.83 10.98 -28.73
C GLY A 660 -6.35 10.62 -28.76
N ALA A 661 -6.00 9.91 -29.82
CA ALA A 661 -4.61 9.64 -30.20
C ALA A 661 -4.12 10.82 -31.04
N VAL A 662 -3.08 11.52 -30.58
CA VAL A 662 -2.50 12.68 -31.27
C VAL A 662 -1.02 12.48 -31.53
N GLU A 663 -0.50 13.15 -32.55
CA GLU A 663 0.92 13.15 -32.91
C GLU A 663 1.42 14.59 -33.05
N ASN A 664 2.62 14.86 -32.53
CA ASN A 664 3.35 16.12 -32.60
C ASN A 664 2.55 17.32 -32.07
N PHE A 665 1.93 17.19 -30.90
CA PHE A 665 1.29 18.32 -30.25
C PHE A 665 2.30 19.09 -29.40
N ASP A 666 2.24 20.42 -29.49
CA ASP A 666 3.10 21.34 -28.76
C ASP A 666 2.33 21.95 -27.59
N LEU A 667 2.69 21.58 -26.36
CA LEU A 667 2.22 22.22 -25.14
C LEU A 667 3.24 23.29 -24.75
N ASN A 668 2.87 24.58 -24.87
CA ASN A 668 3.72 25.67 -24.42
C ASN A 668 3.36 26.02 -22.97
N VAL A 669 4.36 26.11 -22.08
CA VAL A 669 4.15 26.37 -20.64
C VAL A 669 5.10 27.46 -20.13
N SER A 670 4.62 28.29 -19.20
CA SER A 670 5.45 29.21 -18.41
C SER A 670 5.19 29.04 -16.91
N THR A 671 6.25 29.07 -16.09
CA THR A 671 6.18 28.90 -14.64
C THR A 671 6.85 30.05 -13.87
N ASP A 672 6.44 30.24 -12.62
CA ASP A 672 7.10 31.17 -11.70
C ASP A 672 8.30 30.53 -10.97
N GLY A 673 8.89 31.27 -10.03
CA GLY A 673 10.05 30.82 -9.26
C GLY A 673 9.79 29.61 -8.35
N ASN A 674 8.52 29.25 -8.16
CA ASN A 674 8.07 28.14 -7.32
C ASN A 674 7.56 26.97 -8.18
N GLY A 675 7.72 27.02 -9.52
CA GLY A 675 7.23 25.97 -10.43
C GLY A 675 5.72 26.00 -10.68
N THR A 676 5.02 27.06 -10.27
CA THR A 676 3.57 27.20 -10.53
C THR A 676 3.34 27.68 -11.95
N ILE A 677 2.45 27.02 -12.68
CA ILE A 677 2.09 27.33 -14.07
C ILE A 677 1.32 28.65 -14.11
N THR A 678 1.85 29.60 -14.88
CA THR A 678 1.31 30.96 -15.02
C THR A 678 0.65 31.20 -16.37
N ASP A 679 1.10 30.49 -17.41
CA ASP A 679 0.55 30.56 -18.76
C ASP A 679 0.73 29.21 -19.46
N ALA A 680 -0.24 28.85 -20.31
CA ALA A 680 -0.19 27.64 -21.11
C ALA A 680 -1.01 27.77 -22.40
N ASP A 681 -0.53 27.18 -23.49
CA ASP A 681 -1.29 27.02 -24.72
C ASP A 681 -1.01 25.67 -25.39
N LEU A 682 -1.95 25.22 -26.23
CA LEU A 682 -1.79 24.01 -27.02
C LEU A 682 -1.75 24.37 -28.51
N ASN A 683 -0.65 24.02 -29.18
CA ASN A 683 -0.37 24.35 -30.58
C ASN A 683 -0.52 25.86 -30.88
N GLY A 684 -0.20 26.73 -29.92
CA GLY A 684 -0.33 28.18 -30.04
C GLY A 684 -1.74 28.72 -29.75
N ASP A 685 -2.68 27.90 -29.26
CA ASP A 685 -4.04 28.30 -28.92
C ASP A 685 -4.34 28.08 -27.42
N ALA A 686 -4.31 29.18 -26.66
CA ALA A 686 -4.62 29.18 -25.23
C ALA A 686 -6.09 28.86 -24.92
N SER A 687 -7.00 28.93 -25.91
CA SER A 687 -8.42 28.61 -25.68
C SER A 687 -8.70 27.12 -25.55
N LEU A 688 -7.75 26.27 -25.98
CA LEU A 688 -7.85 24.82 -25.92
C LEU A 688 -7.42 24.24 -24.57
N VAL A 689 -6.90 25.06 -23.66
CA VAL A 689 -6.39 24.63 -22.36
C VAL A 689 -6.93 25.46 -21.21
N GLU A 690 -6.91 24.87 -20.01
CA GLU A 690 -7.23 25.51 -18.74
C GLU A 690 -6.13 25.15 -17.74
N ILE A 691 -5.59 26.14 -17.03
CA ILE A 691 -4.71 25.91 -15.89
C ILE A 691 -5.58 25.62 -14.67
N ALA A 692 -5.54 24.39 -14.18
CA ALA A 692 -6.32 23.94 -13.05
C ALA A 692 -5.67 24.33 -11.72
N SER A 693 -6.46 24.34 -10.65
CA SER A 693 -6.00 24.73 -9.30
C SER A 693 -4.97 23.77 -8.69
N ASP A 694 -4.81 22.58 -9.26
CA ASP A 694 -3.82 21.57 -8.88
C ASP A 694 -2.48 21.73 -9.62
N ASN A 695 -2.23 22.91 -10.21
CA ASN A 695 -1.03 23.23 -10.98
C ASN A 695 -0.84 22.33 -12.22
N SER A 696 -1.94 21.98 -12.89
CA SER A 696 -1.93 21.19 -14.13
C SER A 696 -2.54 21.94 -15.31
N VAL A 697 -2.13 21.57 -16.53
CA VAL A 697 -2.78 22.03 -17.77
C VAL A 697 -3.77 20.99 -18.24
N ARG A 698 -5.04 21.37 -18.33
CA ARG A 698 -6.13 20.53 -18.83
C ARG A 698 -6.54 20.95 -20.22
N VAL A 699 -6.54 20.02 -21.18
CA VAL A 699 -7.08 20.27 -22.52
C VAL A 699 -8.60 20.23 -22.48
N THR A 700 -9.25 21.31 -22.92
CA THR A 700 -10.71 21.50 -22.80
C THR A 700 -11.47 21.16 -24.08
N ASP A 701 -10.81 21.24 -25.24
CA ASP A 701 -11.41 20.97 -26.56
C ASP A 701 -10.36 20.43 -27.55
N GLY A 702 -10.81 19.92 -28.70
CA GLY A 702 -9.97 19.33 -29.74
C GLY A 702 -9.67 17.83 -29.56
N GLU A 703 -8.70 17.32 -30.31
CA GLU A 703 -8.41 15.87 -30.36
C GLU A 703 -7.80 15.33 -29.06
N ALA A 704 -7.09 16.15 -28.28
CA ALA A 704 -6.54 15.80 -26.98
C ALA A 704 -7.49 16.12 -25.80
N GLN A 705 -8.78 16.39 -26.06
CA GLN A 705 -9.73 16.82 -25.04
C GLN A 705 -9.72 15.90 -23.79
N GLY A 706 -9.66 16.51 -22.61
CA GLY A 706 -9.69 15.84 -21.32
C GLY A 706 -8.35 15.27 -20.85
N LEU A 707 -7.28 15.46 -21.62
CA LEU A 707 -5.90 15.25 -21.16
C LEU A 707 -5.55 16.28 -20.08
N SER A 708 -4.90 15.86 -19.01
CA SER A 708 -4.39 16.72 -17.94
C SER A 708 -2.93 16.36 -17.68
N VAL A 709 -2.07 17.36 -17.80
CA VAL A 709 -0.61 17.22 -17.69
C VAL A 709 -0.11 18.11 -16.57
N PHE A 710 0.67 17.54 -15.66
CA PHE A 710 1.41 18.29 -14.64
C PHE A 710 2.75 18.72 -15.19
N PHE A 711 3.20 19.90 -14.80
CA PHE A 711 4.53 20.40 -15.12
C PHE A 711 5.07 21.18 -13.93
N ASN A 712 6.26 20.81 -13.47
CA ASN A 712 6.90 21.43 -12.31
C ASN A 712 8.39 21.63 -12.56
N GLU A 713 8.69 22.63 -13.37
CA GLU A 713 10.05 23.14 -13.56
C GLU A 713 10.03 24.64 -13.27
N PRO A 714 10.85 25.16 -12.35
CA PRO A 714 10.78 26.56 -11.93
C PRO A 714 11.45 27.51 -12.94
N ASN A 715 10.93 28.75 -13.01
CA ASN A 715 11.47 29.85 -13.85
C ASN A 715 11.48 29.57 -15.36
N VAL A 716 10.54 28.77 -15.85
CA VAL A 716 10.42 28.46 -17.28
C VAL A 716 9.59 29.53 -17.98
N THR A 717 10.02 29.99 -19.15
CA THR A 717 9.28 30.97 -19.97
C THR A 717 9.03 30.42 -21.36
N ASN A 718 7.76 30.15 -21.67
CA ASN A 718 7.28 29.69 -22.97
C ASN A 718 8.10 28.52 -23.53
N GLU A 719 8.33 27.50 -22.70
CA GLU A 719 8.95 26.26 -23.14
C GLU A 719 7.95 25.43 -23.93
N THR A 720 8.37 24.91 -25.08
CA THR A 720 7.58 24.03 -25.92
C THR A 720 7.86 22.57 -25.57
N ILE A 721 6.85 21.90 -25.04
CA ILE A 721 6.88 20.47 -24.71
C ILE A 721 6.14 19.75 -25.83
N ASN A 722 6.86 18.95 -26.61
CA ASN A 722 6.24 18.12 -27.64
C ASN A 722 5.71 16.83 -27.00
N PHE A 723 4.51 16.41 -27.37
CA PHE A 723 3.94 15.15 -26.90
C PHE A 723 3.09 14.43 -27.94
N ASP A 724 3.04 13.12 -27.79
CA ASP A 724 2.19 12.19 -28.53
C ASP A 724 1.30 11.43 -27.56
N THR A 725 0.07 11.08 -27.99
CA THR A 725 -0.80 10.17 -27.24
C THR A 725 -1.19 8.95 -28.06
N GLY A 726 -1.14 7.79 -27.42
CA GLY A 726 -1.64 6.51 -27.93
C GLY A 726 -2.87 6.06 -27.14
N VAL A 727 -3.87 5.49 -27.82
CA VAL A 727 -5.09 4.99 -27.17
C VAL A 727 -5.23 3.49 -27.44
N GLY A 728 -4.80 2.68 -26.47
CA GLY A 728 -4.94 1.23 -26.48
C GLY A 728 -6.35 0.71 -26.23
N ILE A 729 -6.56 -0.58 -26.50
CA ILE A 729 -7.85 -1.28 -26.46
C ILE A 729 -8.38 -1.39 -25.03
N GLY A 730 -7.50 -1.56 -24.04
CA GLY A 730 -7.86 -1.55 -22.62
C GLY A 730 -8.44 -0.21 -22.18
N ALA A 731 -7.79 0.90 -22.56
CA ALA A 731 -8.30 2.24 -22.31
C ALA A 731 -9.64 2.50 -23.01
N GLN A 732 -9.80 2.12 -24.29
CA GLN A 732 -11.06 2.25 -25.03
C GLN A 732 -12.18 1.45 -24.36
N THR A 733 -11.89 0.21 -23.96
CA THR A 733 -12.86 -0.69 -23.32
C THR A 733 -13.26 -0.18 -21.95
N PHE A 734 -12.31 0.32 -21.16
CA PHE A 734 -12.57 0.92 -19.84
C PHE A 734 -13.64 2.01 -19.93
N PHE A 735 -13.48 3.00 -20.80
CA PHE A 735 -14.46 4.07 -20.94
C PHE A 735 -15.77 3.61 -21.57
N THR A 736 -15.72 2.64 -22.49
CA THR A 736 -16.91 2.07 -23.12
C THR A 736 -17.78 1.34 -22.08
N ALA A 737 -17.15 0.54 -21.23
CA ALA A 737 -17.78 -0.17 -20.12
C ALA A 737 -18.24 0.79 -19.02
N GLN A 738 -17.42 1.79 -18.66
CA GLN A 738 -17.80 2.85 -17.72
C GLN A 738 -19.06 3.58 -18.17
N ASN A 739 -19.15 3.96 -19.44
CA ASN A 739 -20.33 4.65 -19.98
C ASN A 739 -21.57 3.75 -20.05
N ALA A 740 -21.39 2.42 -20.19
CA ALA A 740 -22.50 1.48 -20.16
C ALA A 740 -23.03 1.26 -18.73
N ALA A 741 -22.12 1.11 -17.76
CA ALA A 741 -22.42 0.82 -16.36
C ALA A 741 -22.69 2.07 -15.49
N SER A 742 -22.45 3.28 -15.98
CA SER A 742 -22.60 4.51 -15.20
C SER A 742 -23.98 4.61 -14.52
N GLU A 743 -23.98 4.78 -13.20
CA GLU A 743 -25.18 5.03 -12.38
C GLU A 743 -25.74 6.46 -12.52
N ARG A 744 -25.03 7.35 -13.21
CA ARG A 744 -25.57 8.68 -13.55
C ARG A 744 -26.58 8.57 -14.70
N ASP A 745 -27.55 9.48 -14.77
CA ASP A 745 -28.61 9.60 -15.80
C ASP A 745 -28.12 9.53 -17.27
N SER A 746 -26.81 9.65 -17.52
CA SER A 746 -26.17 9.49 -18.83
C SER A 746 -25.78 8.06 -19.21
N GLY A 747 -25.88 7.10 -18.28
CA GLY A 747 -25.58 5.68 -18.52
C GLY A 747 -26.66 5.00 -19.36
N LEU A 748 -26.26 4.19 -20.34
CA LEU A 748 -27.20 3.49 -21.23
C LEU A 748 -28.12 2.54 -20.45
N ILE A 749 -27.55 1.77 -19.51
CA ILE A 749 -28.30 0.79 -18.72
C ILE A 749 -29.16 1.52 -17.68
N GLN A 750 -28.59 2.47 -16.94
CA GLN A 750 -29.30 3.22 -15.91
C GLN A 750 -30.50 3.98 -16.47
N SER A 751 -30.35 4.70 -17.58
CA SER A 751 -31.47 5.40 -18.22
C SER A 751 -32.61 4.47 -18.66
N THR A 752 -32.31 3.20 -18.94
CA THR A 752 -33.33 2.19 -19.24
C THR A 752 -34.03 1.72 -17.96
N ILE A 753 -33.27 1.49 -16.88
CA ILE A 753 -33.81 1.15 -15.55
C ILE A 753 -34.75 2.27 -15.07
N ASP A 754 -34.30 3.52 -15.07
CA ASP A 754 -35.10 4.68 -14.61
C ASP A 754 -36.42 4.81 -15.40
N SER A 755 -36.38 4.50 -16.70
CA SER A 755 -37.57 4.49 -17.56
C SER A 755 -38.57 3.39 -17.18
N LEU A 756 -38.09 2.20 -16.82
CA LEU A 756 -38.92 1.08 -16.38
C LEU A 756 -39.48 1.31 -14.98
N GLU A 757 -38.68 1.85 -14.06
CA GLU A 757 -39.11 2.24 -12.71
C GLU A 757 -40.20 3.31 -12.76
N SER A 758 -40.00 4.36 -13.58
CA SER A 758 -41.02 5.39 -13.81
C SER A 758 -42.31 4.80 -14.38
N GLN A 759 -42.22 3.81 -15.28
CA GLN A 759 -43.40 3.11 -15.79
C GLN A 759 -44.11 2.31 -14.71
N ASN A 760 -43.36 1.65 -13.82
CA ASN A 760 -43.89 0.88 -12.70
C ASN A 760 -44.57 1.78 -11.67
N GLU A 761 -43.99 2.92 -11.33
CA GLU A 761 -44.61 3.90 -10.42
C GLU A 761 -45.97 4.36 -10.97
N ASN A 762 -46.03 4.76 -12.24
CA ASN A 762 -47.28 5.16 -12.91
C ASN A 762 -48.33 4.02 -12.96
N ARG A 763 -47.88 2.77 -13.11
CA ARG A 763 -48.76 1.58 -13.12
C ARG A 763 -49.26 1.25 -11.72
N ASN A 764 -48.42 1.33 -10.70
CA ASN A 764 -48.76 1.10 -9.30
C ASN A 764 -49.77 2.14 -8.80
N GLU A 765 -49.57 3.43 -9.10
CA GLU A 765 -50.58 4.44 -8.78
C GLU A 765 -51.94 4.15 -9.46
N ARG A 766 -51.91 3.56 -10.65
CA ARG A 766 -53.12 3.16 -11.37
C ARG A 766 -53.75 1.90 -10.77
N LEU A 767 -52.95 0.94 -10.31
CA LEU A 767 -53.41 -0.24 -9.55
C LEU A 767 -54.14 0.21 -8.28
N ASP A 768 -53.51 1.06 -7.47
CA ASP A 768 -54.11 1.61 -6.24
C ASP A 768 -55.46 2.29 -6.48
N ARG A 769 -55.61 2.98 -7.62
CA ARG A 769 -56.88 3.61 -8.00
C ARG A 769 -57.92 2.58 -8.44
N LEU A 770 -57.51 1.55 -9.18
CA LEU A 770 -58.41 0.52 -9.69
C LEU A 770 -58.87 -0.43 -8.58
N GLU A 771 -58.00 -0.80 -7.66
CA GLU A 771 -58.31 -1.63 -6.49
C GLU A 771 -59.31 -0.93 -5.57
N ARG A 772 -59.07 0.36 -5.25
CA ARG A 772 -60.06 1.15 -4.49
C ARG A 772 -61.41 1.22 -5.19
N GLN A 773 -61.43 1.44 -6.51
CA GLN A 773 -62.67 1.42 -7.29
C GLN A 773 -63.35 0.06 -7.30
N LEU A 774 -62.58 -1.02 -7.35
CA LEU A 774 -63.08 -2.40 -7.30
C LEU A 774 -63.74 -2.69 -5.96
N ASP A 775 -63.11 -2.27 -4.86
CA ASP A 775 -63.61 -2.49 -3.50
C ASP A 775 -64.87 -1.66 -3.21
N ASP A 776 -64.87 -0.38 -3.58
CA ASP A 776 -66.07 0.48 -3.51
C ASP A 776 -67.23 -0.12 -4.32
N ARG A 777 -66.92 -0.69 -5.49
CA ARG A 777 -67.90 -1.33 -6.37
C ARG A 777 -68.43 -2.62 -5.77
N ARG A 778 -67.57 -3.47 -5.21
CA ARG A 778 -67.97 -4.69 -4.48
C ARG A 778 -68.87 -4.33 -3.32
N GLU A 779 -68.51 -3.36 -2.49
CA GLU A 779 -69.32 -2.94 -1.35
C GLU A 779 -70.69 -2.42 -1.80
N THR A 780 -70.73 -1.55 -2.81
CA THR A 780 -71.99 -1.03 -3.37
C THR A 780 -72.88 -2.15 -3.91
N LEU A 781 -72.30 -3.13 -4.60
CA LEU A 781 -73.04 -4.27 -5.12
C LEU A 781 -73.59 -5.15 -3.97
N ILE A 782 -72.78 -5.44 -2.95
CA ILE A 782 -73.20 -6.18 -1.75
C ILE A 782 -74.35 -5.47 -1.04
N GLN A 783 -74.25 -4.16 -0.82
CA GLN A 783 -75.33 -3.38 -0.21
C GLN A 783 -76.61 -3.44 -1.04
N ARG A 784 -76.53 -3.23 -2.37
CA ARG A 784 -77.69 -3.30 -3.26
C ARG A 784 -78.34 -4.68 -3.27
N PHE A 785 -77.56 -5.76 -3.30
CA PHE A 785 -78.09 -7.11 -3.24
C PHE A 785 -78.72 -7.41 -1.87
N SER A 786 -78.13 -6.92 -0.78
CA SER A 786 -78.71 -7.03 0.58
C SER A 786 -80.04 -6.29 0.71
N GLU A 787 -80.16 -5.08 0.15
CA GLU A 787 -81.42 -4.33 0.09
C GLU A 787 -82.48 -5.04 -0.75
N LEU A 788 -82.08 -5.60 -1.90
CA LEU A 788 -82.95 -6.39 -2.77
C LEU A 788 -83.47 -7.63 -2.03
N GLU A 789 -82.60 -8.35 -1.33
CA GLU A 789 -82.98 -9.48 -0.47
C GLU A 789 -83.93 -9.05 0.65
N GLY A 790 -83.68 -7.93 1.32
CA GLY A 790 -84.58 -7.39 2.34
C GLY A 790 -85.97 -7.05 1.80
N ASN A 791 -86.05 -6.45 0.62
CA ASN A 791 -87.31 -6.15 -0.07
C ASN A 791 -88.03 -7.44 -0.51
N ILE A 792 -87.31 -8.43 -1.03
CA ILE A 792 -87.88 -9.73 -1.42
C ILE A 792 -88.38 -10.50 -0.19
N ALA A 793 -87.65 -10.47 0.92
CA ALA A 793 -88.07 -11.09 2.17
C ALA A 793 -89.33 -10.42 2.76
N GLN A 794 -89.43 -9.08 2.71
CA GLN A 794 -90.65 -8.36 3.09
C GLN A 794 -91.84 -8.71 2.19
N LEU A 795 -91.63 -8.81 0.87
CA LEU A 795 -92.66 -9.25 -0.07
C LEU A 795 -93.09 -10.70 0.20
N GLY A 796 -92.13 -11.59 0.50
CA GLY A 796 -92.41 -12.97 0.91
C GLY A 796 -93.23 -13.05 2.20
N GLN A 797 -92.91 -12.22 3.22
CA GLN A 797 -93.71 -12.10 4.44
C GLN A 797 -95.10 -11.53 4.16
N GLN A 798 -95.23 -10.48 3.33
CA GLN A 798 -96.54 -9.95 2.92
C GLN A 798 -97.37 -10.99 2.17
N GLN A 799 -96.73 -11.80 1.33
CA GLN A 799 -97.39 -12.88 0.60
C GLN A 799 -97.84 -14.00 1.54
N GLN A 800 -97.03 -14.36 2.55
CA GLN A 800 -97.43 -15.30 3.61
C GLN A 800 -98.54 -14.75 4.50
N ILE A 801 -98.51 -13.45 4.84
CA ILE A 801 -99.58 -12.77 5.60
C ILE A 801 -100.87 -12.67 4.76
N LEU A 802 -100.77 -12.42 3.47
CA LEU A 802 -101.89 -12.44 2.53
C LEU A 802 -102.45 -13.85 2.40
N GLN A 803 -101.61 -14.88 2.31
CA GLN A 803 -102.05 -16.29 2.32
C GLN A 803 -102.69 -16.69 3.65
N ALA A 804 -102.18 -16.22 4.79
CA ALA A 804 -102.79 -16.45 6.10
C ALA A 804 -104.14 -15.72 6.27
N ARG A 805 -104.29 -14.52 5.68
CA ARG A 805 -105.57 -13.79 5.64
C ARG A 805 -106.58 -14.37 4.65
N LEU A 806 -106.12 -14.98 3.55
CA LEU A 806 -106.96 -15.68 2.58
C LEU A 806 -107.32 -17.11 3.05
N GLY A 807 -106.52 -17.71 3.93
CA GLY A 807 -106.76 -19.05 4.50
C GLY A 807 -107.51 -19.08 5.84
N GLY A 808 -107.75 -17.94 6.48
CA GLY A 808 -108.42 -17.84 7.79
C GLY A 808 -109.94 -17.72 7.77
N GLY A 809 -110.60 -17.93 6.62
CA GLY A 809 -112.06 -17.94 6.49
C GLY A 809 -112.63 -19.35 6.54
N ASN A 810 -112.89 -19.86 7.75
CA ASN A 810 -113.95 -20.83 8.06
C ASN A 810 -114.44 -20.61 9.50
#